data_AF-A0A962W3I8-F1
#
_entry.id   AF-A0A962W3I8-F1
#
_cell.length_a   1.000
_cell.length_b   1.000
_cell.length_c   1.000
_cell.angle_alpha   90.00
_cell.angle_beta   90.00
_cell.angle_gamma   90.00
#
_symmetry.space_group_name_H-M   'P 1'
#
loop_
_entity.id
_entity.type
_entity.pdbx_description
1 polymer ?
#
loop_
_entity_poly.entity_id
_entity_poly.type
_entity_poly.pdbx_seq_one_letter_code
_entity_poly.pdbx_strand_id
1 'polypeptide(L)'
;MESYSLSTAAVAGVVAVLLLLEWVSPWRRAANRIEHRWLTNIGLMLLGGILVTAVFPFSAEQAAAGIRNGWIAQRQLPPLLEALLVFLLLDAWRYWEHRIYHEVPLLWRVHLVHHSDTGLDITTAERHHPLEAMFAVCTTLLLVFALGFSAQALAFYVTLATLSALFTHANIVLPANVDRILRLWLVTPAVHAIHHSDLQPQTDSNYGGVLTVWDRLFGTYKDPADVRVPHFGLQYFHRPLDTALAPVLLQPFEYRRGMSYPARDDACEARPVPALRLSDAWKQALWQSLIGLVLAMLALWPTMLDLAGIWSNSEAYQYAWLVIPMFAYAVVWYHRDWISAMTPRPDGTGLLVIAVAVVCWGVAFVVDIRVGQHLALVLVLQGIALSALGWTTYRRLLPVMAMLFMLIPSGDILQPVLRELTVKWIEWFALALDLPHRIDGFMVYIGEHRYVVVDACSGLTFVTLGGFLAYSFGVLMFRSFGRILLMAALGGVIGVLTNALRVWMIVGIDYLRGSQMDMSAHLDLQWLALFAGIGLLFFVTVRLAPQDNRTQPAEGPLQSTAADGRIARFAPSLAGLMVLLVIVPVQGLSARASSATDNVLQALSQLHPRSTWLDERQTQLNRTLVIPHDHNMDIVLVEAEGDRGRVDESLLDPDGNGEWRHASSARYRECLPQECFRFVHKTWRRKGSDDARHALYVYYVGDTVTDSPLVYRLTAGWRRLTGSAQRSGLIGFRLQGDLPAQPLLAQMLGQLTAELRWLAQGEPVRQDLRYGMPGKVAPVAAR
;
A
#
# COMPACT_ATOMS: atom_id res chain seq x y z
N MET A 1 16.43 -12.02 -6.73
CA MET A 1 15.23 -11.19 -6.49
C MET A 1 13.94 -11.94 -6.82
N GLU A 2 13.82 -12.59 -7.99
CA GLU A 2 12.60 -13.35 -8.36
C GLU A 2 12.19 -14.48 -7.38
N SER A 3 13.17 -15.20 -6.80
CA SER A 3 12.90 -16.23 -5.81
C SER A 3 12.28 -15.68 -4.51
N TYR A 4 12.75 -14.52 -4.05
CA TYR A 4 12.25 -13.88 -2.83
C TYR A 4 10.83 -13.34 -3.02
N SER A 5 10.53 -12.76 -4.19
CA SER A 5 9.15 -12.33 -4.50
C SER A 5 8.16 -13.48 -4.52
N LEU A 6 8.56 -14.67 -4.99
CA LEU A 6 7.71 -15.85 -5.04
C LEU A 6 7.43 -16.41 -3.63
N SER A 7 8.45 -16.49 -2.78
CA SER A 7 8.29 -16.93 -1.37
C SER A 7 7.38 -15.98 -0.59
N THR A 8 7.58 -14.67 -0.71
CA THR A 8 6.73 -13.67 -0.03
C THR A 8 5.28 -13.76 -0.51
N ALA A 9 5.06 -13.91 -1.82
CA ALA A 9 3.72 -14.08 -2.39
C ALA A 9 3.05 -15.36 -1.90
N ALA A 10 3.79 -16.48 -1.81
CA ALA A 10 3.29 -17.75 -1.30
C ALA A 10 2.87 -17.64 0.18
N VAL A 11 3.71 -17.05 1.03
CA VAL A 11 3.41 -16.81 2.45
C VAL A 11 2.18 -15.90 2.59
N ALA A 12 2.15 -14.78 1.88
CA ALA A 12 1.00 -13.87 1.91
C ALA A 12 -0.30 -14.54 1.45
N GLY A 13 -0.23 -15.37 0.40
CA GLY A 13 -1.35 -16.14 -0.10
C GLY A 13 -1.87 -17.15 0.92
N VAL A 14 -0.99 -17.90 1.57
CA VAL A 14 -1.38 -18.87 2.61
C VAL A 14 -1.91 -18.16 3.86
N VAL A 15 -1.28 -17.06 4.30
CA VAL A 15 -1.81 -16.22 5.39
C VAL A 15 -3.24 -15.77 5.06
N ALA A 16 -3.48 -15.27 3.84
CA ALA A 16 -4.81 -14.85 3.42
C ALA A 16 -5.82 -16.01 3.43
N VAL A 17 -5.44 -17.19 2.93
CA VAL A 17 -6.29 -18.39 2.94
C VAL A 17 -6.57 -18.87 4.35
N LEU A 18 -5.56 -18.95 5.23
CA LEU A 18 -5.74 -19.39 6.61
C LEU A 18 -6.56 -18.40 7.41
N LEU A 19 -6.30 -17.09 7.28
CA LEU A 19 -7.17 -16.06 7.86
C LEU A 19 -8.61 -16.20 7.37
N LEU A 20 -8.81 -16.47 6.08
CA LEU A 20 -10.13 -16.73 5.51
C LEU A 20 -10.77 -18.00 6.10
N LEU A 21 -10.00 -19.07 6.31
CA LEU A 21 -10.51 -20.32 6.88
C LEU A 21 -10.82 -20.17 8.37
N GLU A 22 -9.93 -19.54 9.15
CA GLU A 22 -10.19 -19.17 10.55
C GLU A 22 -11.42 -18.27 10.65
N TRP A 23 -11.64 -17.42 9.64
CA TRP A 23 -12.79 -16.54 9.52
C TRP A 23 -14.09 -17.25 9.13
N VAL A 24 -14.06 -18.28 8.28
CA VAL A 24 -15.28 -19.00 7.89
C VAL A 24 -15.65 -20.08 8.91
N SER A 25 -14.64 -20.78 9.44
CA SER A 25 -14.84 -21.97 10.28
C SER A 25 -13.79 -22.05 11.39
N PRO A 26 -13.93 -21.22 12.44
CA PRO A 26 -13.00 -21.28 13.57
C PRO A 26 -13.22 -22.57 14.33
N TRP A 27 -12.14 -23.18 14.81
CA TRP A 27 -12.26 -24.29 15.74
C TRP A 27 -12.79 -23.82 17.09
N ARG A 28 -12.17 -22.79 17.69
CA ARG A 28 -12.45 -22.37 19.07
C ARG A 28 -12.32 -20.85 19.26
N ARG A 29 -13.11 -20.25 20.16
CA ARG A 29 -12.85 -18.88 20.65
C ARG A 29 -11.82 -18.93 21.78
N ALA A 30 -10.79 -18.09 21.70
CA ALA A 30 -9.82 -17.93 22.80
C ALA A 30 -10.51 -17.29 24.03
N ALA A 31 -10.00 -17.62 25.23
CA ALA A 31 -10.49 -17.05 26.49
C ALA A 31 -10.19 -15.54 26.60
N ASN A 32 -8.99 -15.14 26.15
CA ASN A 32 -8.58 -13.75 26.05
C ASN A 32 -9.01 -13.12 24.72
N ARG A 33 -9.15 -11.80 24.71
CA ARG A 33 -9.53 -11.10 23.48
C ARG A 33 -8.47 -11.26 22.39
N ILE A 34 -8.95 -11.46 21.16
CA ILE A 34 -8.09 -11.70 20.00
C ILE A 34 -7.14 -10.52 19.75
N GLU A 35 -7.58 -9.28 19.99
CA GLU A 35 -6.74 -8.12 19.75
C GLU A 35 -5.56 -8.08 20.72
N HIS A 36 -5.76 -8.37 22.00
CA HIS A 36 -4.66 -8.38 22.97
C HIS A 36 -3.64 -9.48 22.66
N ARG A 37 -4.11 -10.65 22.20
CA ARG A 37 -3.24 -11.76 21.79
C ARG A 37 -2.46 -11.44 20.53
N TRP A 38 -3.15 -11.01 19.47
CA TRP A 38 -2.52 -10.59 18.21
C TRP A 38 -1.53 -9.46 18.47
N LEU A 39 -1.91 -8.55 19.36
CA LEU A 39 -1.03 -7.48 19.74
C LEU A 39 0.27 -8.06 20.31
N THR A 40 0.21 -8.85 21.38
CA THR A 40 1.39 -9.46 21.97
C THR A 40 2.19 -10.30 20.97
N ASN A 41 1.53 -11.14 20.17
CA ASN A 41 2.19 -12.06 19.24
C ASN A 41 2.94 -11.28 18.13
N ILE A 42 2.29 -10.29 17.50
CA ILE A 42 2.93 -9.41 16.50
C ILE A 42 4.03 -8.56 17.16
N GLY A 43 3.80 -8.05 18.36
CA GLY A 43 4.80 -7.28 19.10
C GLY A 43 6.07 -8.09 19.38
N LEU A 44 5.94 -9.36 19.76
CA LEU A 44 7.07 -10.27 19.94
C LEU A 44 7.79 -10.56 18.62
N MET A 45 7.05 -10.85 17.55
CA MET A 45 7.60 -11.06 16.21
C MET A 45 8.43 -9.85 15.75
N LEU A 46 7.91 -8.63 15.93
CA LEU A 46 8.60 -7.39 15.56
C LEU A 46 9.86 -7.15 16.41
N LEU A 47 9.76 -7.33 17.73
CA LEU A 47 10.91 -7.17 18.64
C LEU A 47 11.99 -8.22 18.36
N GLY A 48 11.60 -9.46 18.12
CA GLY A 48 12.48 -10.55 17.70
C GLY A 48 13.18 -10.21 16.39
N GLY A 49 12.42 -9.79 15.37
CA GLY A 49 12.96 -9.40 14.06
C GLY A 49 13.94 -8.23 14.14
N ILE A 50 13.64 -7.19 14.92
CA ILE A 50 14.55 -6.05 15.16
C ILE A 50 15.83 -6.52 15.83
N LEU A 51 15.73 -7.31 16.90
CA LEU A 51 16.89 -7.79 17.64
C LEU A 51 17.77 -8.71 16.80
N VAL A 52 17.15 -9.64 16.06
CA VAL A 52 17.84 -10.52 15.11
C VAL A 52 18.56 -9.70 14.04
N THR A 53 17.90 -8.73 13.42
CA THR A 53 18.51 -7.88 12.37
C THR A 53 19.63 -7.01 12.91
N ALA A 54 19.50 -6.51 14.14
CA ALA A 54 20.53 -5.70 14.78
C ALA A 54 21.80 -6.50 15.11
N VAL A 55 21.65 -7.78 15.48
CA VAL A 55 22.77 -8.67 15.83
C VAL A 55 23.34 -9.36 14.59
N PHE A 56 22.49 -9.76 13.66
CA PHE A 56 22.81 -10.43 12.41
C PHE A 56 22.41 -9.52 11.24
N PRO A 57 23.32 -8.67 10.73
CA PRO A 57 23.01 -7.68 9.70
C PRO A 57 22.79 -8.29 8.30
N PHE A 58 22.66 -9.62 8.22
CA PHE A 58 22.42 -10.39 7.00
C PHE A 58 21.46 -11.53 7.33
N SER A 59 20.62 -11.92 6.36
CA SER A 59 19.75 -13.10 6.52
C SER A 59 20.56 -14.41 6.45
N ALA A 60 20.00 -15.51 6.94
CA ALA A 60 20.65 -16.81 6.85
C ALA A 60 20.89 -17.24 5.38
N GLU A 61 20.01 -16.85 4.46
CA GLU A 61 20.16 -17.06 3.02
C GLU A 61 21.29 -16.22 2.43
N GLN A 62 21.45 -14.97 2.87
CA GLN A 62 22.57 -14.13 2.46
C GLN A 62 23.90 -14.70 2.96
N ALA A 63 23.94 -15.20 4.19
CA ALA A 63 25.09 -15.93 4.72
C ALA A 63 25.39 -17.17 3.85
N ALA A 64 24.37 -17.97 3.55
CA ALA A 64 24.48 -19.16 2.70
C ALA A 64 25.01 -18.84 1.29
N ALA A 65 24.62 -17.71 0.70
CA ALA A 65 25.03 -17.31 -0.64
C ALA A 65 26.55 -17.11 -0.78
N GLY A 66 27.25 -16.78 0.30
CA GLY A 66 28.71 -16.61 0.34
C GLY A 66 29.50 -17.90 0.60
N ILE A 67 28.84 -18.97 1.04
CA ILE A 67 29.51 -20.21 1.46
C ILE A 67 29.78 -21.11 0.26
N ARG A 68 31.00 -21.60 0.17
CA ARG A 68 31.45 -22.58 -0.85
C ARG A 68 32.07 -23.83 -0.24
N ASN A 69 32.20 -23.85 1.09
CA ASN A 69 32.79 -24.94 1.86
C ASN A 69 31.67 -25.69 2.62
N GLY A 70 31.96 -26.89 3.11
CA GLY A 70 30.98 -27.73 3.81
C GLY A 70 30.66 -29.01 3.03
N TRP A 71 30.22 -30.04 3.75
CA TRP A 71 30.05 -31.38 3.17
C TRP A 71 29.01 -31.40 2.03
N ILE A 72 27.91 -30.66 2.13
CA ILE A 72 26.87 -30.59 1.08
C ILE A 72 27.38 -29.78 -0.12
N ALA A 73 27.92 -28.58 0.12
CA ALA A 73 28.47 -27.72 -0.93
C ALA A 73 29.51 -28.45 -1.80
N GLN A 74 30.37 -29.28 -1.19
CA GLN A 74 31.41 -30.04 -1.90
C GLN A 74 30.88 -31.15 -2.79
N ARG A 75 29.64 -31.64 -2.59
CA ARG A 75 29.04 -32.72 -3.39
C ARG A 75 28.46 -32.26 -4.71
N GLN A 76 28.19 -30.95 -4.85
CA GLN A 76 27.58 -30.37 -6.05
C GLN A 76 26.32 -31.15 -6.48
N LEU A 77 25.45 -31.44 -5.51
CA LEU A 77 24.23 -32.20 -5.77
C LEU A 77 23.33 -31.44 -6.76
N PRO A 78 22.50 -32.15 -7.55
CA PRO A 78 21.44 -31.51 -8.32
C PRO A 78 20.54 -30.66 -7.39
N PRO A 79 20.10 -29.45 -7.81
CA PRO A 79 19.40 -28.52 -6.92
C PRO A 79 18.21 -29.11 -6.16
N LEU A 80 17.41 -29.96 -6.82
CA LEU A 80 16.27 -30.63 -6.18
C LEU A 80 16.70 -31.62 -5.09
N LEU A 81 17.76 -32.40 -5.33
CA LEU A 81 18.27 -33.36 -4.35
C LEU A 81 18.89 -32.65 -3.15
N GLU A 82 19.61 -31.55 -3.39
CA GLU A 82 20.12 -30.70 -2.33
C GLU A 82 18.98 -30.13 -1.48
N ALA A 83 17.96 -29.55 -2.11
CA ALA A 83 16.80 -28.98 -1.42
C ALA A 83 16.06 -30.01 -0.56
N LEU A 84 15.85 -31.24 -1.07
CA LEU A 84 15.22 -32.32 -0.31
C LEU A 84 16.08 -32.80 0.87
N LEU A 85 17.40 -32.91 0.67
CA LEU A 85 18.33 -33.31 1.72
C LEU A 85 18.41 -32.24 2.83
N VAL A 86 18.57 -30.98 2.46
CA VAL A 86 18.56 -29.83 3.39
C VAL A 86 17.23 -29.76 4.13
N PHE A 87 16.11 -29.97 3.44
CA PHE A 87 14.78 -30.02 4.06
C PHE A 87 14.71 -31.10 5.15
N LEU A 88 15.12 -32.34 4.86
CA LEU A 88 15.07 -33.44 5.83
C LEU A 88 16.01 -33.21 7.02
N LEU A 89 17.22 -32.69 6.77
CA LEU A 89 18.19 -32.40 7.83
C LEU A 89 17.70 -31.28 8.74
N LEU A 90 17.16 -30.21 8.17
CA LEU A 90 16.66 -29.08 8.95
C LEU A 90 15.37 -29.43 9.69
N ASP A 91 14.43 -30.17 9.08
CA ASP A 91 13.20 -30.61 9.78
C ASP A 91 13.53 -31.57 10.94
N ALA A 92 14.50 -32.48 10.75
CA ALA A 92 15.02 -33.31 11.83
C ALA A 92 15.68 -32.48 12.94
N TRP A 93 16.49 -31.47 12.58
CA TRP A 93 17.09 -30.56 13.55
C TRP A 93 16.02 -29.77 14.31
N ARG A 94 14.99 -29.26 13.64
CA ARG A 94 13.89 -28.53 14.28
C ARG A 94 13.14 -29.40 15.27
N TYR A 95 12.90 -30.68 14.98
CA TYR A 95 12.34 -31.62 15.96
C TYR A 95 13.20 -31.69 17.24
N TRP A 96 14.52 -31.86 17.08
CA TRP A 96 15.43 -31.94 18.22
C TRP A 96 15.56 -30.63 18.97
N GLU A 97 15.67 -29.52 18.26
CA GLU A 97 15.70 -28.19 18.85
C GLU A 97 14.44 -27.94 19.68
N HIS A 98 13.27 -28.29 19.13
CA HIS A 98 11.99 -28.14 19.82
C HIS A 98 11.93 -29.00 21.09
N ARG A 99 12.33 -30.26 21.00
CA ARG A 99 12.42 -31.14 22.17
C ARG A 99 13.41 -30.60 23.21
N ILE A 100 14.55 -30.05 22.78
CA ILE A 100 15.54 -29.43 23.67
C ILE A 100 14.94 -28.22 24.41
N TYR A 101 14.09 -27.42 23.76
CA TYR A 101 13.38 -26.33 24.43
C TYR A 101 12.53 -26.84 25.61
N HIS A 102 11.89 -28.01 25.49
CA HIS A 102 11.08 -28.57 26.57
C HIS A 102 11.90 -29.23 27.67
N GLU A 103 12.96 -29.95 27.30
CA GLU A 103 13.73 -30.80 28.23
C GLU A 103 14.77 -29.98 29.03
N VAL A 104 15.30 -28.90 28.47
CA VAL A 104 16.33 -28.06 29.13
C VAL A 104 15.65 -26.92 29.88
N PRO A 105 15.73 -26.86 31.24
CA PRO A 105 14.96 -25.89 32.03
C PRO A 105 15.20 -24.41 31.70
N LEU A 106 16.41 -24.06 31.26
CA LEU A 106 16.74 -22.70 30.86
C LEU A 106 16.08 -22.32 29.53
N LEU A 107 16.01 -23.27 28.59
CA LEU A 107 15.42 -23.06 27.27
C LEU A 107 13.89 -23.10 27.34
N TRP A 108 13.33 -23.93 28.22
CA TRP A 108 11.90 -23.93 28.53
C TRP A 108 11.41 -22.58 29.01
N ARG A 109 12.20 -21.86 29.82
CA ARG A 109 11.84 -20.51 30.29
C ARG A 109 11.57 -19.54 29.16
N VAL A 110 12.29 -19.69 28.06
CA VAL A 110 12.14 -18.82 26.90
C VAL A 110 10.99 -19.33 26.03
N HIS A 111 10.95 -20.63 25.78
CA HIS A 111 9.94 -21.27 24.93
C HIS A 111 8.53 -21.31 25.55
N LEU A 112 8.40 -21.27 26.88
CA LEU A 112 7.10 -21.22 27.54
C LEU A 112 6.31 -19.97 27.17
N VAL A 113 6.95 -18.91 26.64
CA VAL A 113 6.29 -17.74 26.08
C VAL A 113 5.38 -18.12 24.91
N HIS A 114 5.84 -19.04 24.06
CA HIS A 114 5.08 -19.62 22.97
C HIS A 114 3.87 -20.39 23.49
N HIS A 115 4.09 -21.27 24.48
CA HIS A 115 3.03 -22.03 25.13
C HIS A 115 2.13 -21.21 26.06
N SER A 116 2.49 -19.98 26.40
CA SER A 116 1.70 -19.13 27.30
C SER A 116 0.44 -18.60 26.60
N ASP A 117 0.26 -18.83 25.30
CA ASP A 117 -0.91 -18.33 24.58
C ASP A 117 -2.19 -19.09 24.95
N THR A 118 -3.18 -18.36 25.42
CA THR A 118 -4.49 -18.91 25.86
C THR A 118 -5.43 -19.29 24.71
N GLY A 119 -4.94 -19.21 23.47
CA GLY A 119 -5.63 -19.60 22.26
C GLY A 119 -4.63 -19.94 21.18
N LEU A 120 -5.09 -20.62 20.13
CA LEU A 120 -4.31 -20.87 18.93
C LEU A 120 -4.96 -20.16 17.76
N ASP A 121 -4.13 -19.52 16.96
CA ASP A 121 -4.41 -18.97 15.63
C ASP A 121 -3.07 -18.76 14.91
N ILE A 122 -3.11 -18.39 13.62
CA ILE A 122 -1.89 -18.21 12.82
C ILE A 122 -0.87 -17.22 13.43
N THR A 123 -1.27 -16.29 14.29
CA THR A 123 -0.32 -15.35 14.93
C THR A 123 0.48 -16.02 16.04
N THR A 124 -0.04 -17.11 16.60
CA THR A 124 0.63 -17.90 17.65
C THR A 124 1.90 -18.56 17.11
N ALA A 125 1.93 -18.87 15.82
CA ALA A 125 3.12 -19.38 15.12
C ALA A 125 4.33 -18.43 15.22
N GLU A 126 4.10 -17.13 15.48
CA GLU A 126 5.14 -16.11 15.58
C GLU A 126 5.34 -15.61 17.03
N ARG A 127 4.67 -16.24 18.01
CA ARG A 127 4.76 -15.89 19.43
C ARG A 127 6.01 -16.50 20.05
N HIS A 128 7.18 -15.97 19.70
CA HIS A 128 8.46 -16.40 20.27
C HIS A 128 9.10 -15.27 21.06
N HIS A 129 9.74 -15.60 22.19
CA HIS A 129 10.53 -14.61 22.89
C HIS A 129 11.75 -14.21 22.03
N PRO A 130 12.21 -12.94 22.02
CA PRO A 130 13.33 -12.52 21.16
C PRO A 130 14.61 -13.37 21.33
N LEU A 131 14.88 -13.86 22.54
CA LEU A 131 16.01 -14.77 22.80
C LEU A 131 15.87 -16.14 22.12
N GLU A 132 14.64 -16.64 21.94
CA GLU A 132 14.38 -17.89 21.21
C GLU A 132 14.64 -17.69 19.72
N ALA A 133 14.17 -16.56 19.17
CA ALA A 133 14.45 -16.20 17.78
C ALA A 133 15.96 -16.08 17.52
N MET A 134 16.71 -15.44 18.42
CA MET A 134 18.17 -15.39 18.34
C MET A 134 18.81 -16.78 18.38
N PHE A 135 18.36 -17.64 19.29
CA PHE A 135 18.89 -19.01 19.40
C PHE A 135 18.63 -19.82 18.14
N ALA A 136 17.41 -19.77 17.59
CA ALA A 136 17.02 -20.45 16.36
C ALA A 136 17.84 -19.98 15.14
N VAL A 137 18.13 -18.66 15.04
CA VAL A 137 18.98 -18.12 13.97
C VAL A 137 20.43 -18.58 14.15
N CYS A 138 20.97 -18.54 15.38
CA CYS A 138 22.32 -19.03 15.68
C CYS A 138 22.53 -20.50 15.28
N THR A 139 21.60 -21.38 15.66
CA THR A 139 21.69 -22.82 15.35
C THR A 139 21.55 -23.07 13.86
N THR A 140 20.65 -22.35 13.18
CA THR A 140 20.50 -22.42 11.73
C THR A 140 21.77 -21.97 11.01
N LEU A 141 22.34 -20.84 11.39
CA LEU A 141 23.61 -20.35 10.84
C LEU A 141 24.76 -21.33 11.08
N LEU A 142 24.83 -21.93 12.27
CA LEU A 142 25.84 -22.95 12.58
C LEU A 142 25.76 -24.14 11.61
N LEU A 143 24.55 -24.63 11.32
CA LEU A 143 24.34 -25.72 10.34
C LEU A 143 24.70 -25.28 8.91
N VAL A 144 24.29 -24.07 8.53
CA VAL A 144 24.61 -23.46 7.23
C VAL A 144 26.13 -23.38 7.03
N PHE A 145 26.88 -22.92 8.04
CA PHE A 145 28.35 -22.83 7.98
C PHE A 145 29.04 -24.20 8.06
N ALA A 146 28.52 -25.13 8.86
CA ALA A 146 29.13 -26.45 9.04
C ALA A 146 28.93 -27.37 7.81
N LEU A 147 27.74 -27.34 7.22
CA LEU A 147 27.34 -28.26 6.16
C LEU A 147 27.37 -27.63 4.77
N GLY A 148 27.34 -26.30 4.66
CA GLY A 148 27.43 -25.58 3.38
C GLY A 148 26.16 -25.71 2.55
N PHE A 149 25.04 -25.17 3.05
CA PHE A 149 23.77 -25.16 2.30
C PHE A 149 23.78 -24.08 1.23
N SER A 150 23.23 -24.36 0.04
CA SER A 150 22.94 -23.29 -0.92
C SER A 150 21.82 -22.38 -0.41
N ALA A 151 21.87 -21.11 -0.82
CA ALA A 151 20.84 -20.14 -0.51
C ALA A 151 19.45 -20.57 -1.02
N GLN A 152 19.37 -21.26 -2.17
CA GLN A 152 18.09 -21.75 -2.70
C GLN A 152 17.50 -22.89 -1.87
N ALA A 153 18.31 -23.86 -1.46
CA ALA A 153 17.85 -24.98 -0.63
C ALA A 153 17.38 -24.49 0.75
N LEU A 154 18.12 -23.54 1.35
CA LEU A 154 17.72 -22.91 2.61
C LEU A 154 16.42 -22.12 2.47
N ALA A 155 16.30 -21.27 1.44
CA ALA A 155 15.09 -20.49 1.18
C ALA A 155 13.86 -21.39 0.95
N PHE A 156 14.04 -22.52 0.26
CA PHE A 156 12.99 -23.52 0.07
C PHE A 156 12.51 -24.10 1.42
N TYR A 157 13.45 -24.50 2.28
CA TYR A 157 13.12 -25.01 3.61
C TYR A 157 12.43 -23.96 4.48
N VAL A 158 13.01 -22.77 4.61
CA VAL A 158 12.47 -21.68 5.44
C VAL A 158 11.06 -21.34 5.00
N THR A 159 10.82 -21.22 3.69
CA THR A 159 9.48 -20.96 3.15
C THR A 159 8.50 -22.07 3.58
N LEU A 160 8.85 -23.34 3.37
CA LEU A 160 7.96 -24.46 3.70
C LEU A 160 7.72 -24.60 5.22
N ALA A 161 8.75 -24.36 6.04
CA ALA A 161 8.65 -24.38 7.49
C ALA A 161 7.73 -23.26 8.01
N THR A 162 7.84 -22.04 7.47
CA THR A 162 6.93 -20.93 7.80
C THR A 162 5.49 -21.25 7.40
N LEU A 163 5.28 -21.78 6.20
CA LEU A 163 3.94 -22.19 5.75
C LEU A 163 3.34 -23.29 6.66
N SER A 164 4.17 -24.26 7.06
CA SER A 164 3.77 -25.31 8.00
C SER A 164 3.42 -24.74 9.36
N ALA A 165 4.25 -23.86 9.94
CA ALA A 165 4.01 -23.25 11.24
C ALA A 165 2.69 -22.46 11.26
N LEU A 166 2.42 -21.65 10.22
CA LEU A 166 1.14 -20.94 10.08
C LEU A 166 -0.03 -21.93 10.02
N PHE A 167 0.10 -23.00 9.24
CA PHE A 167 -0.94 -24.02 9.12
C PHE A 167 -1.19 -24.78 10.42
N THR A 168 -0.15 -25.23 11.13
CA THR A 168 -0.27 -26.04 12.34
C THR A 168 -0.86 -25.28 13.53
N HIS A 169 -0.71 -23.96 13.56
CA HIS A 169 -1.31 -23.11 14.59
C HIS A 169 -2.69 -22.57 14.21
N ALA A 170 -3.09 -22.74 12.95
CA ALA A 170 -4.34 -22.19 12.45
C ALA A 170 -5.53 -22.71 13.27
N ASN A 171 -6.43 -21.80 13.64
CA ASN A 171 -7.65 -22.08 14.40
C ASN A 171 -8.74 -22.71 13.52
N ILE A 172 -8.42 -23.81 12.85
CA ILE A 172 -9.30 -24.45 11.85
C ILE A 172 -9.54 -25.92 12.19
N VAL A 173 -10.72 -26.43 11.80
CA VAL A 173 -11.02 -27.86 11.87
C VAL A 173 -10.99 -28.44 10.47
N LEU A 174 -10.06 -29.36 10.24
CA LEU A 174 -10.03 -30.11 9.00
C LEU A 174 -11.12 -31.19 8.99
N PRO A 175 -11.71 -31.53 7.82
CA PRO A 175 -12.57 -32.69 7.71
C PRO A 175 -11.86 -33.95 8.21
N ALA A 176 -12.54 -34.77 9.00
CA ALA A 176 -11.92 -35.90 9.71
C ALA A 176 -11.10 -36.85 8.80
N ASN A 177 -11.59 -37.13 7.59
CA ASN A 177 -10.88 -37.98 6.62
C ASN A 177 -9.60 -37.32 6.09
N VAL A 178 -9.63 -36.00 5.89
CA VAL A 178 -8.48 -35.22 5.42
C VAL A 178 -7.41 -35.19 6.50
N ASP A 179 -7.78 -34.85 7.74
CA ASP A 179 -6.86 -34.84 8.88
C ASP A 179 -6.21 -36.21 9.09
N ARG A 180 -6.98 -37.30 9.03
CA ARG A 180 -6.47 -38.67 9.21
C ARG A 180 -5.39 -39.05 8.21
N ILE A 181 -5.50 -38.59 6.96
CA ILE A 181 -4.50 -38.87 5.92
C ILE A 181 -3.29 -37.95 6.09
N LEU A 182 -3.52 -36.65 6.30
CA LEU A 182 -2.44 -35.67 6.42
C LEU A 182 -1.56 -35.98 7.64
N ARG A 183 -2.14 -36.31 8.80
CA ARG A 183 -1.39 -36.56 10.05
C ARG A 183 -0.46 -37.78 10.03
N LEU A 184 -0.54 -38.61 9.00
CA LEU A 184 0.43 -39.69 8.77
C LEU A 184 1.82 -39.14 8.46
N TRP A 185 1.88 -38.01 7.76
CA TRP A 185 3.12 -37.44 7.25
C TRP A 185 3.38 -36.03 7.77
N LEU A 186 2.34 -35.18 7.84
CA LEU A 186 2.43 -33.77 8.18
C LEU A 186 1.86 -33.50 9.56
N VAL A 187 2.41 -32.52 10.27
CA VAL A 187 1.80 -32.01 11.49
C VAL A 187 0.55 -31.23 11.09
N THR A 188 -0.61 -31.58 11.67
CA THR A 188 -1.90 -30.90 11.42
C THR A 188 -2.28 -30.00 12.59
N PRO A 189 -3.23 -29.06 12.42
CA PRO A 189 -3.74 -28.25 13.52
C PRO A 189 -4.15 -29.08 14.75
N ALA A 190 -4.78 -30.23 14.53
CA ALA A 190 -5.23 -31.11 15.60
C ALA A 190 -4.07 -31.78 16.34
N VAL A 191 -3.00 -32.18 15.61
CA VAL A 191 -1.78 -32.77 16.19
C VAL A 191 -1.04 -31.74 17.06
N HIS A 192 -0.83 -30.54 16.53
CA HIS A 192 -0.08 -29.50 17.22
C HIS A 192 -0.86 -28.87 18.39
N ALA A 193 -2.20 -28.86 18.31
CA ALA A 193 -3.03 -28.42 19.42
C ALA A 193 -2.88 -29.25 20.70
N ILE A 194 -2.55 -30.55 20.59
CA ILE A 194 -2.22 -31.38 21.77
C ILE A 194 -0.97 -30.84 22.47
N HIS A 195 0.05 -30.48 21.70
CA HIS A 195 1.30 -29.91 22.19
C HIS A 195 1.09 -28.54 22.87
N HIS A 196 0.07 -27.78 22.48
CA HIS A 196 -0.33 -26.53 23.15
C HIS A 196 -1.34 -26.70 24.28
N SER A 197 -1.62 -27.93 24.70
CA SER A 197 -2.46 -28.19 25.86
C SER A 197 -1.82 -27.65 27.15
N ASP A 198 -2.67 -27.26 28.10
CA ASP A 198 -2.27 -26.95 29.47
C ASP A 198 -1.85 -28.16 30.32
N LEU A 199 -2.03 -29.38 29.81
CA LEU A 199 -1.64 -30.60 30.51
C LEU A 199 -0.24 -31.01 30.08
N GLN A 200 0.74 -30.91 31.00
CA GLN A 200 2.16 -31.17 30.73
C GLN A 200 2.44 -32.47 29.93
N PRO A 201 1.80 -33.63 30.20
CA PRO A 201 2.04 -34.83 29.38
C PRO A 201 1.60 -34.68 27.93
N GLN A 202 0.63 -33.82 27.63
CA GLN A 202 0.22 -33.46 26.28
C GLN A 202 1.16 -32.39 25.70
N THR A 203 1.55 -31.41 26.51
CA THR A 203 2.53 -30.37 26.14
C THR A 203 3.86 -30.98 25.67
N ASP A 204 4.37 -31.96 26.40
CA ASP A 204 5.64 -32.63 26.10
C ASP A 204 5.47 -33.79 25.10
N SER A 205 4.77 -33.53 23.99
CA SER A 205 4.54 -34.46 22.89
C SER A 205 4.39 -33.73 21.55
N ASN A 206 4.42 -34.43 20.42
CA ASN A 206 4.22 -33.87 19.08
C ASN A 206 5.15 -32.67 18.74
N TYR A 207 6.47 -32.85 18.87
CA TYR A 207 7.49 -31.81 18.68
C TYR A 207 7.81 -31.50 17.20
N GLY A 208 7.33 -32.29 16.25
CA GLY A 208 7.59 -32.10 14.83
C GLY A 208 7.15 -30.71 14.33
N GLY A 209 7.93 -30.14 13.41
CA GLY A 209 7.63 -28.85 12.78
C GLY A 209 6.82 -29.01 11.49
N VAL A 210 7.34 -29.79 10.54
CA VAL A 210 6.64 -30.12 9.28
C VAL A 210 6.17 -31.56 9.30
N LEU A 211 7.05 -32.51 9.59
CA LEU A 211 6.76 -33.94 9.52
C LEU A 211 6.43 -34.56 10.87
N THR A 212 5.44 -35.46 10.92
CA THR A 212 5.15 -36.29 12.11
C THR A 212 6.08 -37.50 12.23
N VAL A 213 6.91 -37.75 11.22
CA VAL A 213 7.80 -38.93 11.15
C VAL A 213 8.77 -38.98 12.34
N TRP A 214 9.28 -37.83 12.78
CA TRP A 214 10.22 -37.74 13.90
C TRP A 214 9.54 -38.09 15.22
N ASP A 215 8.33 -37.58 15.45
CA ASP A 215 7.54 -37.93 16.62
C ASP A 215 7.22 -39.43 16.71
N ARG A 216 6.94 -40.04 15.56
CA ARG A 216 6.69 -41.50 15.49
C ARG A 216 7.97 -42.29 15.73
N LEU A 217 9.08 -41.86 15.12
CA LEU A 217 10.37 -42.52 15.25
C LEU A 217 10.90 -42.48 16.69
N PHE A 218 10.71 -41.37 17.39
CA PHE A 218 11.23 -41.14 18.74
C PHE A 218 10.18 -41.30 19.85
N GLY A 219 8.97 -41.80 19.52
CA GLY A 219 7.94 -42.18 20.49
C GLY A 219 7.25 -41.01 21.20
N THR A 220 7.21 -39.83 20.58
CA THR A 220 6.57 -38.61 21.12
C THR A 220 5.23 -38.29 20.45
N TYR A 221 4.78 -39.11 19.49
CA TYR A 221 3.50 -38.91 18.79
C TYR A 221 2.28 -39.23 19.67
N LYS A 222 1.30 -38.33 19.71
CA LYS A 222 -0.04 -38.53 20.28
C LYS A 222 -1.11 -38.27 19.22
N ASP A 223 -2.04 -39.22 19.08
CA ASP A 223 -3.12 -39.12 18.09
C ASP A 223 -4.26 -38.21 18.57
N PRO A 224 -4.70 -37.24 17.75
CA PRO A 224 -5.87 -36.40 18.04
C PRO A 224 -7.18 -37.17 18.26
N ALA A 225 -7.30 -38.41 17.79
CA ALA A 225 -8.47 -39.24 18.06
C ALA A 225 -8.56 -39.71 19.52
N ASP A 226 -7.42 -39.80 20.22
CA ASP A 226 -7.34 -40.40 21.57
C ASP A 226 -7.19 -39.35 22.68
N VAL A 227 -6.94 -38.08 22.32
CA VAL A 227 -6.59 -37.03 23.26
C VAL A 227 -7.55 -35.85 23.15
N ARG A 228 -8.15 -35.46 24.28
CA ARG A 228 -8.93 -34.23 24.40
C ARG A 228 -8.06 -33.11 24.97
N VAL A 229 -8.04 -31.97 24.27
CA VAL A 229 -7.42 -30.72 24.73
C VAL A 229 -8.50 -29.83 25.34
N PRO A 230 -8.56 -29.66 26.68
CA PRO A 230 -9.59 -28.85 27.32
C PRO A 230 -9.33 -27.35 27.12
N HIS A 231 -8.09 -26.92 27.33
CA HIS A 231 -7.68 -25.54 27.20
C HIS A 231 -6.31 -25.41 26.51
N PHE A 232 -6.09 -24.25 25.90
CA PHE A 232 -4.79 -23.84 25.38
C PHE A 232 -4.06 -22.99 26.42
N GLY A 233 -2.75 -22.89 26.29
CA GLY A 233 -1.91 -22.10 27.18
C GLY A 233 -1.40 -22.90 28.38
N LEU A 234 -0.62 -22.27 29.25
CA LEU A 234 -0.09 -22.94 30.46
C LEU A 234 -1.06 -22.85 31.65
N GLN A 235 -0.91 -23.75 32.63
CA GLN A 235 -1.63 -23.68 33.92
C GLN A 235 -1.29 -22.42 34.72
N TYR A 236 -0.20 -21.75 34.36
CA TYR A 236 0.26 -20.47 34.89
C TYR A 236 0.34 -19.43 33.77
N PHE A 237 0.47 -18.14 34.12
CA PHE A 237 0.51 -17.02 33.15
C PHE A 237 -0.69 -16.94 32.18
N HIS A 238 -1.87 -17.37 32.62
CA HIS A 238 -3.06 -17.44 31.78
C HIS A 238 -4.09 -16.32 32.01
N ARG A 239 -3.84 -15.40 32.95
CA ARG A 239 -4.73 -14.24 33.13
C ARG A 239 -4.52 -13.25 31.98
N PRO A 240 -5.55 -12.46 31.62
CA PRO A 240 -5.43 -11.47 30.54
C PRO A 240 -4.21 -10.55 30.68
N LEU A 241 -3.90 -10.10 31.91
CA LEU A 241 -2.74 -9.24 32.18
C LEU A 241 -1.40 -9.94 31.93
N ASP A 242 -1.30 -11.24 32.24
CA ASP A 242 -0.05 -12.01 32.06
C ASP A 242 0.30 -12.19 30.58
N THR A 243 -0.72 -12.11 29.71
CA THR A 243 -0.58 -12.30 28.26
C THR A 243 -0.31 -11.01 27.49
N ALA A 244 -0.18 -9.87 28.18
CA ALA A 244 0.22 -8.61 27.56
C ALA A 244 1.72 -8.61 27.23
N LEU A 245 2.15 -7.82 26.23
CA LEU A 245 3.52 -7.84 25.72
C LEU A 245 4.59 -7.70 26.83
N ALA A 246 4.47 -6.71 27.71
CA ALA A 246 5.49 -6.45 28.72
C ALA A 246 5.62 -7.59 29.75
N PRO A 247 4.53 -8.08 30.37
CA PRO A 247 4.58 -9.29 31.20
C PRO A 247 5.13 -10.51 30.48
N VAL A 248 4.74 -10.77 29.22
CA VAL A 248 5.22 -11.91 28.44
C VAL A 248 6.75 -11.90 28.25
N LEU A 249 7.34 -10.72 28.04
CA LEU A 249 8.81 -10.57 27.99
C LEU A 249 9.50 -10.87 29.33
N LEU A 250 8.79 -10.77 30.46
CA LEU A 250 9.32 -11.02 31.80
C LEU A 250 9.09 -12.45 32.28
N GLN A 251 8.15 -13.19 31.69
CA GLN A 251 7.84 -14.58 32.06
C GLN A 251 9.07 -15.51 32.16
N PRO A 252 10.08 -15.45 31.28
CA PRO A 252 11.28 -16.30 31.41
C PRO A 252 12.03 -16.12 32.73
N PHE A 253 11.97 -14.91 33.31
CA PHE A 253 12.66 -14.55 34.53
C PHE A 253 11.80 -14.80 35.78
N GLU A 254 10.48 -14.70 35.63
CA GLU A 254 9.49 -14.91 36.69
C GLU A 254 9.19 -16.40 36.91
N TYR A 255 9.28 -17.24 35.87
CA TYR A 255 8.96 -18.65 35.96
C TYR A 255 9.78 -19.38 37.04
N ARG A 256 9.06 -20.15 37.86
CA ARG A 256 9.61 -21.09 38.85
C ARG A 256 8.93 -22.45 38.66
N ARG A 257 9.71 -23.53 38.69
CA ARG A 257 9.17 -24.89 38.59
C ARG A 257 8.22 -25.14 39.77
N GLY A 258 6.99 -25.58 39.49
CA GLY A 258 5.98 -25.84 40.50
C GLY A 258 5.30 -24.59 41.09
N MET A 259 5.29 -23.46 40.37
CA MET A 259 4.55 -22.27 40.84
C MET A 259 3.06 -22.56 41.01
N SER A 260 2.48 -22.08 42.11
CA SER A 260 1.04 -22.13 42.34
C SER A 260 0.37 -20.97 41.62
N TYR A 261 -0.71 -21.25 40.89
CA TYR A 261 -1.46 -20.28 40.12
C TYR A 261 -2.97 -20.53 40.34
N PRO A 262 -3.82 -19.49 40.31
CA PRO A 262 -5.27 -19.68 40.45
C PRO A 262 -5.80 -20.72 39.45
N ALA A 263 -6.78 -21.50 39.91
CA ALA A 263 -7.47 -22.46 39.06
C ALA A 263 -8.12 -21.74 37.87
N ARG A 264 -8.10 -22.40 36.70
CA ARG A 264 -8.83 -21.94 35.52
C ARG A 264 -10.32 -22.14 35.75
N ASP A 265 -11.13 -21.16 35.33
CA ASP A 265 -12.59 -21.32 35.32
C ASP A 265 -12.99 -22.30 34.21
N ASP A 266 -13.43 -23.51 34.57
CA ASP A 266 -13.91 -24.53 33.62
C ASP A 266 -15.12 -24.06 32.78
N ALA A 267 -15.80 -22.99 33.20
CA ALA A 267 -16.86 -22.34 32.43
C ALA A 267 -16.36 -21.75 31.08
N CYS A 268 -15.04 -21.55 30.96
CA CYS A 268 -14.31 -21.11 29.76
C CYS A 268 -13.69 -22.28 28.96
N GLU A 269 -14.22 -23.52 29.09
CA GLU A 269 -14.00 -24.53 28.04
C GLU A 269 -14.28 -23.86 26.68
N ALA A 270 -13.33 -23.99 25.76
CA ALA A 270 -13.38 -23.33 24.48
C ALA A 270 -14.61 -23.80 23.67
N ARG A 271 -15.72 -23.07 23.82
CA ARG A 271 -17.02 -23.45 23.25
C ARG A 271 -16.95 -23.38 21.73
N PRO A 272 -17.47 -24.39 21.01
CA PRO A 272 -17.59 -24.33 19.57
C PRO A 272 -18.39 -23.08 19.19
N VAL A 273 -17.97 -22.40 18.13
CA VAL A 273 -18.63 -21.20 17.65
C VAL A 273 -19.96 -21.59 17.01
N PRO A 274 -21.11 -21.11 17.49
CA PRO A 274 -22.38 -21.37 16.83
C PRO A 274 -22.39 -20.74 15.43
N ALA A 275 -22.98 -21.44 14.45
CA ALA A 275 -23.11 -20.95 13.09
C ALA A 275 -23.90 -19.63 13.05
N LEU A 276 -23.40 -18.65 12.28
CA LEU A 276 -24.04 -17.34 12.13
C LEU A 276 -25.44 -17.49 11.51
N ARG A 277 -26.48 -17.04 12.22
CA ARG A 277 -27.85 -16.99 11.69
C ARG A 277 -28.23 -15.55 11.35
N LEU A 278 -28.23 -15.23 10.06
CA LEU A 278 -28.65 -13.92 9.56
C LEU A 278 -30.17 -13.80 9.50
N SER A 279 -30.71 -12.66 9.96
CA SER A 279 -32.13 -12.31 9.79
C SER A 279 -32.47 -12.09 8.31
N ASP A 280 -33.75 -12.21 7.94
CA ASP A 280 -34.16 -11.99 6.55
C ASP A 280 -33.92 -10.54 6.09
N ALA A 281 -33.98 -9.58 7.00
CA ALA A 281 -33.60 -8.20 6.74
C ALA A 281 -32.12 -8.07 6.34
N TRP A 282 -31.22 -8.79 7.03
CA TRP A 282 -29.80 -8.85 6.65
C TRP A 282 -29.59 -9.54 5.30
N LYS A 283 -30.25 -10.68 5.06
CA LYS A 283 -30.17 -11.36 3.75
C LYS A 283 -30.60 -10.41 2.62
N GLN A 284 -31.72 -9.71 2.80
CA GLN A 284 -32.22 -8.76 1.81
C GLN A 284 -31.24 -7.58 1.61
N ALA A 285 -30.76 -6.97 2.69
CA ALA A 285 -29.79 -5.87 2.59
C ALA A 285 -28.52 -6.31 1.85
N LEU A 286 -27.96 -7.47 2.19
CA LEU A 286 -26.77 -8.03 1.53
C LEU A 286 -27.00 -8.31 0.05
N TRP A 287 -28.13 -8.94 -0.32
CA TRP A 287 -28.46 -9.20 -1.73
C TRP A 287 -28.63 -7.90 -2.54
N GLN A 288 -29.31 -6.90 -1.98
CA GLN A 288 -29.51 -5.62 -2.65
C GLN A 288 -28.21 -4.83 -2.76
N SER A 289 -27.37 -4.83 -1.72
CA SER A 289 -26.02 -4.26 -1.77
C SER A 289 -25.16 -4.96 -2.81
N LEU A 290 -25.23 -6.30 -2.92
CA LEU A 290 -24.47 -7.04 -3.92
C LEU A 290 -24.87 -6.63 -5.35
N ILE A 291 -26.16 -6.55 -5.65
CA ILE A 291 -26.65 -6.08 -6.95
C ILE A 291 -26.17 -4.65 -7.21
N GLY A 292 -26.35 -3.74 -6.23
CA GLY A 292 -25.89 -2.36 -6.33
C GLY A 292 -24.38 -2.24 -6.58
N LEU A 293 -23.58 -3.03 -5.88
CA LEU A 293 -22.13 -3.09 -6.03
C LEU A 293 -21.73 -3.61 -7.41
N VAL A 294 -22.34 -4.69 -7.91
CA VAL A 294 -22.04 -5.22 -9.24
C VAL A 294 -22.34 -4.18 -10.32
N LEU A 295 -23.49 -3.51 -10.26
CA LEU A 295 -23.84 -2.43 -11.21
C LEU A 295 -22.85 -1.26 -11.15
N ALA A 296 -22.49 -0.82 -9.94
CA ALA A 296 -21.52 0.26 -9.76
C ALA A 296 -20.12 -0.13 -10.24
N MET A 297 -19.68 -1.36 -9.95
CA MET A 297 -18.37 -1.90 -10.37
C MET A 297 -18.28 -2.03 -11.89
N LEU A 298 -19.34 -2.46 -12.58
CA LEU A 298 -19.38 -2.50 -14.04
C LEU A 298 -19.22 -1.10 -14.66
N ALA A 299 -19.86 -0.09 -14.06
CA ALA A 299 -19.77 1.29 -14.53
C ALA A 299 -18.41 1.96 -14.22
N LEU A 300 -17.82 1.63 -13.06
CA LEU A 300 -16.58 2.24 -12.55
C LEU A 300 -15.34 1.37 -12.79
N TRP A 301 -15.43 0.32 -13.59
CA TRP A 301 -14.33 -0.61 -13.84
C TRP A 301 -13.00 0.06 -14.25
N PRO A 302 -12.95 1.12 -15.09
CA PRO A 302 -11.68 1.75 -15.46
C PRO A 302 -11.05 2.48 -14.26
N THR A 303 -11.89 3.08 -13.40
CA THR A 303 -11.44 3.73 -12.16
C THR A 303 -10.89 2.70 -11.18
N MET A 304 -11.50 1.51 -11.08
CA MET A 304 -10.99 0.43 -10.23
C MET A 304 -9.63 -0.11 -10.73
N LEU A 305 -9.48 -0.28 -12.05
CA LEU A 305 -8.20 -0.71 -12.63
C LEU A 305 -7.08 0.32 -12.41
N ASP A 306 -7.36 1.61 -12.60
CA ASP A 306 -6.38 2.68 -12.33
C ASP A 306 -5.96 2.67 -10.86
N LEU A 307 -6.91 2.50 -9.94
CA LEU A 307 -6.65 2.36 -8.50
C LEU A 307 -5.77 1.15 -8.18
N ALA A 308 -6.12 -0.03 -8.70
CA ALA A 308 -5.35 -1.27 -8.52
C ALA A 308 -3.94 -1.17 -9.13
N GLY A 309 -3.80 -0.46 -10.26
CA GLY A 309 -2.52 -0.13 -10.86
C GLY A 309 -1.65 0.72 -9.95
N ILE A 310 -2.21 1.75 -9.30
CA ILE A 310 -1.47 2.59 -8.35
C ILE A 310 -1.02 1.77 -7.13
N TRP A 311 -1.91 0.96 -6.56
CA TRP A 311 -1.58 0.11 -5.41
C TRP A 311 -0.45 -0.88 -5.71
N SER A 312 -0.38 -1.38 -6.93
CA SER A 312 0.63 -2.36 -7.32
C SER A 312 1.98 -1.72 -7.64
N ASN A 313 1.97 -0.49 -8.16
CA ASN A 313 3.16 0.17 -8.71
C ASN A 313 3.70 1.31 -7.84
N SER A 314 3.03 1.68 -6.73
CA SER A 314 3.50 2.72 -5.81
C SER A 314 3.74 2.15 -4.42
N GLU A 315 5.00 2.19 -3.97
CA GLU A 315 5.39 1.77 -2.62
C GLU A 315 4.57 2.49 -1.53
N ALA A 316 4.21 3.75 -1.77
CA ALA A 316 3.43 4.54 -0.82
C ALA A 316 1.99 4.05 -0.62
N TYR A 317 1.44 3.28 -1.58
CA TYR A 317 0.04 2.85 -1.58
C TYR A 317 -0.16 1.33 -1.65
N GLN A 318 0.90 0.53 -1.63
CA GLN A 318 0.81 -0.94 -1.58
C GLN A 318 -0.03 -1.46 -0.41
N TYR A 319 -0.03 -0.73 0.72
CA TYR A 319 -0.85 -1.07 1.89
C TYR A 319 -2.36 -1.08 1.59
N ALA A 320 -2.83 -0.39 0.54
CA ALA A 320 -4.24 -0.30 0.22
C ALA A 320 -4.85 -1.67 -0.13
N TRP A 321 -4.05 -2.62 -0.62
CA TRP A 321 -4.46 -4.02 -0.79
C TRP A 321 -4.86 -4.69 0.53
N LEU A 322 -4.33 -4.23 1.67
CA LEU A 322 -4.67 -4.73 3.00
C LEU A 322 -5.94 -4.09 3.59
N VAL A 323 -6.40 -2.96 3.04
CA VAL A 323 -7.60 -2.25 3.54
C VAL A 323 -8.84 -3.12 3.35
N ILE A 324 -9.01 -3.78 2.20
CA ILE A 324 -10.15 -4.64 1.89
C ILE A 324 -10.24 -5.86 2.83
N PRO A 325 -9.20 -6.71 2.98
CA PRO A 325 -9.26 -7.84 3.89
C PRO A 325 -9.40 -7.38 5.36
N MET A 326 -8.77 -6.28 5.77
CA MET A 326 -8.95 -5.74 7.12
C MET A 326 -10.39 -5.25 7.35
N PHE A 327 -11.02 -4.64 6.33
CA PHE A 327 -12.42 -4.23 6.38
C PHE A 327 -13.35 -5.43 6.52
N ALA A 328 -13.12 -6.47 5.72
CA ALA A 328 -13.87 -7.72 5.80
C ALA A 328 -13.72 -8.41 7.17
N TYR A 329 -12.49 -8.45 7.71
CA TYR A 329 -12.22 -8.96 9.05
C TYR A 329 -12.99 -8.16 10.12
N ALA A 330 -12.92 -6.83 10.10
CA ALA A 330 -13.60 -5.99 11.07
C ALA A 330 -15.13 -6.18 11.04
N VAL A 331 -15.74 -6.20 9.86
CA VAL A 331 -17.20 -6.31 9.69
C VAL A 331 -17.70 -7.72 9.95
N VAL A 332 -17.10 -8.73 9.34
CA VAL A 332 -17.69 -10.07 9.28
C VAL A 332 -17.16 -10.98 10.37
N TRP A 333 -15.98 -10.68 10.94
CA TRP A 333 -15.40 -11.46 12.02
C TRP A 333 -15.54 -10.78 13.37
N TYR A 334 -14.84 -9.66 13.49
CA TYR A 334 -14.51 -9.06 14.75
C TYR A 334 -15.78 -8.53 15.44
N HIS A 335 -16.60 -7.85 14.65
CA HIS A 335 -17.86 -7.30 15.10
C HIS A 335 -19.08 -8.15 14.72
N ARG A 336 -18.90 -9.42 14.32
CA ARG A 336 -19.99 -10.25 13.76
C ARG A 336 -21.20 -10.38 14.69
N ASP A 337 -20.97 -10.64 15.98
CA ASP A 337 -22.05 -10.89 16.94
C ASP A 337 -22.83 -9.58 17.18
N TRP A 338 -22.10 -8.46 17.25
CA TRP A 338 -22.67 -7.12 17.40
C TRP A 338 -23.42 -6.64 16.15
N ILE A 339 -22.89 -6.88 14.95
CA ILE A 339 -23.50 -6.49 13.67
C ILE A 339 -24.74 -7.35 13.39
N SER A 340 -24.63 -8.67 13.57
CA SER A 340 -25.74 -9.60 13.36
C SER A 340 -26.93 -9.33 14.30
N ALA A 341 -26.66 -8.80 15.50
CA ALA A 341 -27.69 -8.35 16.44
C ALA A 341 -28.40 -7.05 16.03
N MET A 342 -27.85 -6.28 15.09
CA MET A 342 -28.54 -5.11 14.53
C MET A 342 -29.58 -5.51 13.49
N THR A 343 -30.52 -4.60 13.22
CA THR A 343 -31.48 -4.74 12.12
C THR A 343 -31.23 -3.65 11.08
N PRO A 344 -30.77 -3.99 9.86
CA PRO A 344 -30.62 -2.99 8.80
C PRO A 344 -31.98 -2.41 8.42
N ARG A 345 -32.01 -1.10 8.18
CA ARG A 345 -33.22 -0.37 7.78
C ARG A 345 -32.92 0.45 6.53
N PRO A 346 -33.07 -0.13 5.33
CA PRO A 346 -32.83 0.58 4.09
C PRO A 346 -33.60 1.92 4.04
N ASP A 347 -32.93 2.99 3.64
CA ASP A 347 -33.52 4.32 3.47
C ASP A 347 -32.96 5.03 2.22
N GLY A 348 -33.54 6.17 1.87
CA GLY A 348 -33.13 6.94 0.69
C GLY A 348 -31.89 7.83 0.88
N THR A 349 -31.32 7.93 2.09
CA THR A 349 -30.22 8.88 2.37
C THR A 349 -28.96 8.55 1.59
N GLY A 350 -28.66 7.27 1.37
CA GLY A 350 -27.54 6.83 0.54
C GLY A 350 -27.66 7.23 -0.93
N LEU A 351 -28.87 7.42 -1.46
CA LEU A 351 -29.09 7.90 -2.83
C LEU A 351 -28.60 9.34 -3.02
N LEU A 352 -28.71 10.19 -1.99
CA LEU A 352 -28.18 11.55 -2.03
C LEU A 352 -26.65 11.54 -2.09
N VAL A 353 -26.01 10.67 -1.31
CA VAL A 353 -24.55 10.50 -1.33
C VAL A 353 -24.10 10.04 -2.72
N ILE A 354 -24.84 9.13 -3.36
CA ILE A 354 -24.54 8.66 -4.71
C ILE A 354 -24.76 9.74 -5.75
N ALA A 355 -25.81 10.56 -5.63
CA ALA A 355 -26.03 11.70 -6.51
C ALA A 355 -24.81 12.64 -6.49
N VAL A 356 -24.32 12.97 -5.31
CA VAL A 356 -23.10 13.76 -5.14
C VAL A 356 -21.90 13.03 -5.72
N ALA A 357 -21.72 11.74 -5.42
CA ALA A 357 -20.58 10.96 -5.88
C ALA A 357 -20.51 10.88 -7.40
N VAL A 358 -21.64 10.65 -8.07
CA VAL A 358 -21.73 10.57 -9.54
C VAL A 358 -21.44 11.92 -10.19
N VAL A 359 -21.92 13.03 -9.61
CA VAL A 359 -21.59 14.38 -10.10
C VAL A 359 -20.10 14.67 -9.89
N CYS A 360 -19.56 14.39 -8.70
CA CYS A 360 -18.14 14.54 -8.41
C CYS A 360 -17.28 13.69 -9.36
N TRP A 361 -17.68 12.44 -9.64
CA TRP A 361 -17.00 11.57 -10.60
C TRP A 361 -17.06 12.17 -12.00
N GLY A 362 -18.22 12.64 -12.45
CA GLY A 362 -18.39 13.24 -13.78
C GLY A 362 -17.50 14.47 -13.95
N VAL A 363 -17.48 15.38 -12.98
CA VAL A 363 -16.60 16.55 -12.99
C VAL A 363 -15.12 16.13 -12.98
N ALA A 364 -14.74 15.20 -12.10
CA ALA A 364 -13.37 14.71 -12.02
C ALA A 364 -12.93 13.94 -13.27
N PHE A 365 -13.84 13.26 -13.95
CA PHE A 365 -13.60 12.58 -15.21
C PHE A 365 -13.39 13.58 -16.35
N VAL A 366 -14.25 14.60 -16.43
CA VAL A 366 -14.15 15.69 -17.42
C VAL A 366 -12.83 16.44 -17.28
N VAL A 367 -12.40 16.72 -16.04
CA VAL A 367 -11.18 17.48 -15.73
C VAL A 367 -9.93 16.58 -15.58
N ASP A 368 -10.06 15.27 -15.77
CA ASP A 368 -8.98 14.27 -15.56
C ASP A 368 -8.27 14.40 -14.18
N ILE A 369 -9.06 14.54 -13.11
CA ILE A 369 -8.57 14.51 -11.73
C ILE A 369 -8.76 13.09 -11.18
N ARG A 370 -7.71 12.26 -11.26
CA ARG A 370 -7.76 10.85 -10.85
C ARG A 370 -8.20 10.66 -9.40
N VAL A 371 -7.60 11.39 -8.46
CA VAL A 371 -7.96 11.34 -7.03
C VAL A 371 -9.44 11.66 -6.80
N GLY A 372 -10.03 12.56 -7.60
CA GLY A 372 -11.46 12.89 -7.55
C GLY A 372 -12.34 11.74 -8.02
N GLN A 373 -11.93 11.00 -9.06
CA GLN A 373 -12.62 9.79 -9.51
C GLN A 373 -12.53 8.67 -8.47
N HIS A 374 -11.36 8.49 -7.84
CA HIS A 374 -11.16 7.50 -6.76
C HIS A 374 -12.00 7.83 -5.51
N LEU A 375 -12.04 9.10 -5.11
CA LEU A 375 -12.88 9.57 -4.02
C LEU A 375 -14.36 9.29 -4.30
N ALA A 376 -14.82 9.59 -5.52
CA ALA A 376 -16.19 9.33 -5.91
C ALA A 376 -16.54 7.84 -5.91
N LEU A 377 -15.63 6.95 -6.34
CA LEU A 377 -15.80 5.50 -6.22
C LEU A 377 -16.01 5.10 -4.75
N VAL A 378 -15.18 5.59 -3.83
CA VAL A 378 -15.36 5.30 -2.39
C VAL A 378 -16.70 5.86 -1.88
N LEU A 379 -17.09 7.07 -2.27
CA LEU A 379 -18.40 7.63 -1.90
C LEU A 379 -19.58 6.81 -2.44
N VAL A 380 -19.47 6.20 -3.63
CA VAL A 380 -20.46 5.25 -4.14
C VAL A 380 -20.56 4.03 -3.23
N LEU A 381 -19.44 3.45 -2.78
CA LEU A 381 -19.44 2.35 -1.82
C LEU A 381 -20.12 2.75 -0.50
N GLN A 382 -19.81 3.94 0.02
CA GLN A 382 -20.46 4.49 1.22
C GLN A 382 -21.96 4.68 1.03
N GLY A 383 -22.38 5.21 -0.13
CA GLY A 383 -23.77 5.44 -0.45
C GLY A 383 -24.58 4.15 -0.58
N ILE A 384 -24.03 3.11 -1.22
CA ILE A 384 -24.67 1.79 -1.29
C ILE A 384 -24.81 1.17 0.11
N ALA A 385 -23.77 1.26 0.94
CA ALA A 385 -23.82 0.77 2.32
C ALA A 385 -24.85 1.56 3.15
N LEU A 386 -24.87 2.89 3.05
CA LEU A 386 -25.83 3.74 3.74
C LEU A 386 -27.27 3.44 3.30
N SER A 387 -27.52 3.27 2.00
CA SER A 387 -28.83 2.88 1.47
C SER A 387 -29.30 1.52 1.95
N ALA A 388 -28.39 0.59 2.26
CA ALA A 388 -28.74 -0.75 2.72
C ALA A 388 -28.97 -0.81 4.25
N LEU A 389 -28.13 -0.09 4.99
CA LEU A 389 -28.12 -0.13 6.45
C LEU A 389 -29.06 0.88 7.09
N GLY A 390 -29.27 2.02 6.42
CA GLY A 390 -29.90 3.23 6.94
C GLY A 390 -28.97 4.03 7.84
N TRP A 391 -29.22 5.33 8.00
CA TRP A 391 -28.35 6.24 8.76
C TRP A 391 -28.06 5.77 10.19
N THR A 392 -29.07 5.27 10.90
CA THR A 392 -28.96 4.85 12.31
C THR A 392 -28.01 3.66 12.50
N THR A 393 -28.00 2.72 11.56
CA THR A 393 -27.10 1.55 11.58
C THR A 393 -25.73 1.94 11.04
N TYR A 394 -25.71 2.68 9.92
CA TYR A 394 -24.48 3.15 9.28
C TYR A 394 -23.60 3.99 10.23
N ARG A 395 -24.18 4.93 10.99
CA ARG A 395 -23.41 5.75 11.95
C ARG A 395 -22.69 4.93 13.03
N ARG A 396 -23.24 3.77 13.40
CA ARG A 396 -22.60 2.85 14.37
C ARG A 396 -21.40 2.15 13.75
N LEU A 397 -21.48 1.87 12.44
CA LEU A 397 -20.40 1.29 11.65
C LEU A 397 -19.44 2.32 11.05
N LEU A 398 -19.67 3.62 11.28
CA LEU A 398 -18.89 4.69 10.68
C LEU A 398 -17.37 4.53 10.83
N PRO A 399 -16.81 4.15 11.99
CA PRO A 399 -15.37 3.93 12.10
C PRO A 399 -14.86 2.80 11.20
N VAL A 400 -15.64 1.74 11.01
CA VAL A 400 -15.27 0.64 10.12
C VAL A 400 -15.42 1.06 8.65
N MET A 401 -16.53 1.73 8.32
CA MET A 401 -16.82 2.24 6.98
C MET A 401 -15.80 3.29 6.51
N ALA A 402 -15.36 4.17 7.40
CA ALA A 402 -14.39 5.22 7.10
C ALA A 402 -13.00 4.66 6.75
N MET A 403 -12.70 3.40 7.08
CA MET A 403 -11.46 2.74 6.66
C MET A 403 -11.34 2.64 5.14
N LEU A 404 -12.46 2.53 4.41
CA LEU A 404 -12.46 2.46 2.96
C LEU A 404 -11.92 3.75 2.29
N PHE A 405 -11.87 4.89 2.98
CA PHE A 405 -11.21 6.09 2.45
C PHE A 405 -9.68 5.92 2.34
N MET A 406 -9.09 4.97 3.07
CA MET A 406 -7.66 4.66 2.97
C MET A 406 -7.29 3.94 1.67
N LEU A 407 -8.28 3.54 0.86
CA LEU A 407 -8.10 3.05 -0.51
C LEU A 407 -7.66 4.15 -1.49
N ILE A 408 -7.92 5.41 -1.15
CA ILE A 408 -7.69 6.55 -2.04
C ILE A 408 -6.21 6.97 -1.96
N PRO A 409 -5.48 7.01 -3.09
CA PRO A 409 -4.11 7.48 -3.10
C PRO A 409 -4.05 9.02 -3.04
N SER A 410 -4.27 9.59 -1.85
CA SER A 410 -4.33 11.05 -1.62
C SER A 410 -3.09 11.62 -0.93
N GLY A 411 -2.16 10.77 -0.51
CA GLY A 411 -0.96 11.14 0.24
C GLY A 411 0.04 12.01 -0.54
N ASP A 412 -0.03 12.02 -1.87
CA ASP A 412 0.91 12.75 -2.74
C ASP A 412 0.88 14.27 -2.47
N ILE A 413 -0.24 14.78 -1.93
CA ILE A 413 -0.38 16.17 -1.48
C ILE A 413 0.64 16.51 -0.37
N LEU A 414 1.00 15.54 0.48
CA LEU A 414 1.97 15.70 1.55
C LEU A 414 3.42 15.55 1.05
N GLN A 415 3.63 14.95 -0.12
CA GLN A 415 4.97 14.58 -0.59
C GLN A 415 5.96 15.76 -0.68
N PRO A 416 5.61 16.95 -1.22
CA PRO A 416 6.55 18.08 -1.23
C PRO A 416 6.98 18.50 0.18
N VAL A 417 6.01 18.58 1.10
CA VAL A 417 6.24 18.93 2.50
C VAL A 417 7.15 17.90 3.19
N LEU A 418 6.89 16.62 2.94
CA LEU A 418 7.67 15.52 3.52
C LEU A 418 9.11 15.47 2.98
N ARG A 419 9.33 15.83 1.71
CA ARG A 419 10.69 15.94 1.13
C ARG A 419 11.47 17.08 1.75
N GLU A 420 10.86 18.26 1.89
CA GLU A 420 11.48 19.40 2.58
C GLU A 420 11.80 19.06 4.04
N LEU A 421 10.87 18.39 4.73
CA LEU A 421 11.08 17.94 6.10
C LEU A 421 12.22 16.92 6.19
N THR A 422 12.34 16.01 5.23
CA THR A 422 13.44 15.03 5.19
C THR A 422 14.81 15.71 5.01
N VAL A 423 14.90 16.74 4.15
CA VAL A 423 16.12 17.57 4.04
C VAL A 423 16.46 18.21 5.38
N LYS A 424 15.46 18.75 6.08
CA LYS A 424 15.64 19.34 7.41
C LYS A 424 16.09 18.33 8.46
N TRP A 425 15.59 17.10 8.42
CA TRP A 425 16.07 16.03 9.29
C TRP A 425 17.54 15.70 9.04
N ILE A 426 18.00 15.68 7.78
CA ILE A 426 19.42 15.48 7.47
C ILE A 426 20.25 16.66 7.99
N GLU A 427 19.79 17.89 7.81
CA GLU A 427 20.44 19.10 8.32
C GLU A 427 20.59 19.06 9.84
N TRP A 428 19.52 18.74 10.57
CA TRP A 428 19.54 18.64 12.04
C TRP A 428 20.48 17.53 12.52
N PHE A 429 20.57 16.42 11.80
CA PHE A 429 21.54 15.37 12.09
C PHE A 429 22.98 15.86 11.91
N ALA A 430 23.26 16.53 10.79
CA ALA A 430 24.59 17.08 10.52
C ALA A 430 24.98 18.13 11.57
N LEU A 431 24.06 19.02 11.97
CA LEU A 431 24.29 19.99 13.03
C LEU A 431 24.51 19.33 14.40
N ALA A 432 23.73 18.29 14.73
CA ALA A 432 23.84 17.59 16.01
C ALA A 432 25.19 16.85 16.18
N LEU A 433 25.80 16.43 15.06
CA LEU A 433 27.08 15.72 15.03
C LEU A 433 28.26 16.58 14.54
N ASP A 434 28.05 17.90 14.37
CA ASP A 434 29.06 18.85 13.86
C ASP A 434 29.70 18.41 12.52
N LEU A 435 28.87 17.86 11.62
CA LEU A 435 29.32 17.39 10.31
C LEU A 435 29.33 18.55 9.30
N PRO A 436 30.38 18.67 8.47
CA PRO A 436 30.44 19.68 7.42
C PRO A 436 29.37 19.39 6.38
N HIS A 437 28.44 20.34 6.17
CA HIS A 437 27.30 20.13 5.27
C HIS A 437 26.95 21.36 4.43
N ARG A 438 26.33 21.12 3.27
CA ARG A 438 25.76 22.15 2.39
C ARG A 438 24.43 21.67 1.84
N ILE A 439 23.43 22.54 1.79
CA ILE A 439 22.10 22.23 1.27
C ILE A 439 21.83 23.03 0.00
N ASP A 440 21.29 22.36 -1.01
CA ASP A 440 20.93 22.94 -2.30
C ASP A 440 19.62 22.30 -2.79
N GLY A 441 18.49 22.89 -2.39
CA GLY A 441 17.16 22.33 -2.63
C GLY A 441 16.98 20.96 -1.96
N PHE A 442 16.68 19.93 -2.75
CA PHE A 442 16.55 18.53 -2.28
C PHE A 442 17.87 17.75 -2.28
N MET A 443 19.00 18.41 -2.54
CA MET A 443 20.33 17.82 -2.47
C MET A 443 21.03 18.25 -1.18
N VAL A 444 21.54 17.28 -0.42
CA VAL A 444 22.32 17.53 0.79
C VAL A 444 23.72 16.97 0.59
N TYR A 445 24.72 17.79 0.83
CA TYR A 445 26.13 17.42 0.78
C TYR A 445 26.63 17.29 2.22
N ILE A 446 27.24 16.16 2.59
CA ILE A 446 27.89 15.96 3.89
C ILE A 446 29.29 15.43 3.63
N GLY A 447 30.31 16.23 3.97
CA GLY A 447 31.67 16.02 3.50
C GLY A 447 31.72 15.95 1.96
N GLU A 448 32.30 14.88 1.43
CA GLU A 448 32.40 14.61 -0.02
C GLU A 448 31.16 13.89 -0.60
N HIS A 449 30.23 13.45 0.25
CA HIS A 449 29.08 12.65 -0.18
C HIS A 449 27.86 13.50 -0.52
N ARG A 450 27.12 13.07 -1.56
CA ARG A 450 25.91 13.74 -2.05
C ARG A 450 24.70 12.85 -1.85
N TYR A 451 23.72 13.35 -1.11
CA TYR A 451 22.41 12.74 -0.89
C TYR A 451 21.34 13.51 -1.65
N VAL A 452 20.43 12.81 -2.31
CA VAL A 452 19.32 13.41 -3.04
C VAL A 452 18.01 12.84 -2.51
N VAL A 453 17.15 13.71 -1.98
CA VAL A 453 15.82 13.32 -1.49
C VAL A 453 14.87 13.22 -2.68
N VAL A 454 14.83 12.01 -3.27
CA VAL A 454 13.87 11.62 -4.30
C VAL A 454 12.50 11.31 -3.69
N ASP A 455 11.48 11.15 -4.53
CA ASP A 455 10.11 10.92 -4.09
C ASP A 455 9.95 9.66 -3.21
N ALA A 456 10.68 8.59 -3.53
CA ALA A 456 10.76 7.37 -2.72
C ALA A 456 11.38 7.58 -1.31
N CYS A 457 12.19 8.63 -1.14
CA CYS A 457 12.82 8.98 0.14
C CYS A 457 12.04 10.05 0.92
N SER A 458 10.89 10.51 0.41
CA SER A 458 10.05 11.51 1.08
C SER A 458 9.55 11.04 2.46
N GLY A 459 9.42 9.73 2.66
CA GLY A 459 8.81 9.15 3.85
C GLY A 459 7.30 8.96 3.74
N LEU A 460 6.71 9.25 2.57
CA LEU A 460 5.27 9.09 2.36
C LEU A 460 4.77 7.69 2.69
N THR A 461 5.50 6.64 2.28
CA THR A 461 5.20 5.24 2.58
C THR A 461 5.05 4.97 4.07
N PHE A 462 5.92 5.54 4.91
CA PHE A 462 5.84 5.36 6.36
C PHE A 462 4.63 6.07 6.97
N VAL A 463 4.30 7.26 6.44
CA VAL A 463 3.15 8.04 6.92
C VAL A 463 1.83 7.34 6.56
N THR A 464 1.68 6.89 5.32
CA THR A 464 0.45 6.25 4.84
C THR A 464 0.25 4.88 5.49
N LEU A 465 1.28 4.03 5.51
CA LEU A 465 1.22 2.71 6.16
C LEU A 465 1.04 2.84 7.68
N GLY A 466 1.79 3.73 8.34
CA GLY A 466 1.67 3.99 9.77
C GLY A 466 0.27 4.49 10.15
N GLY A 467 -0.29 5.41 9.36
CA GLY A 467 -1.65 5.90 9.53
C GLY A 467 -2.70 4.79 9.35
N PHE A 468 -2.57 3.96 8.32
CA PHE A 468 -3.47 2.83 8.07
C PHE A 468 -3.42 1.79 9.20
N LEU A 469 -2.23 1.35 9.63
CA LEU A 469 -2.09 0.38 10.70
C LEU A 469 -2.67 0.92 12.01
N ALA A 470 -2.36 2.17 12.35
CA ALA A 470 -2.85 2.81 13.56
C ALA A 470 -4.38 3.01 13.56
N TYR A 471 -4.96 3.35 12.40
CA TYR A 471 -6.41 3.38 12.22
C TYR A 471 -7.02 1.99 12.43
N SER A 472 -6.42 0.98 11.81
CA SER A 472 -6.90 -0.40 11.84
C SER A 472 -6.89 -0.98 13.27
N PHE A 473 -5.79 -0.81 14.00
CA PHE A 473 -5.74 -1.13 15.44
C PHE A 473 -6.72 -0.28 16.24
N GLY A 474 -6.86 1.00 15.88
CA GLY A 474 -7.82 1.90 16.52
C GLY A 474 -9.25 1.37 16.45
N VAL A 475 -9.69 0.89 15.28
CA VAL A 475 -11.02 0.28 15.07
C VAL A 475 -11.23 -0.95 15.95
N LEU A 476 -10.19 -1.76 16.15
CA LEU A 476 -10.26 -2.96 17.00
C LEU A 476 -10.28 -2.60 18.50
N MET A 477 -9.58 -1.54 18.91
CA MET A 477 -9.34 -1.24 20.33
C MET A 477 -10.27 -0.18 20.92
N PHE A 478 -10.76 0.77 20.11
CA PHE A 478 -11.53 1.92 20.58
C PHE A 478 -12.92 1.96 19.95
N ARG A 479 -13.91 2.42 20.73
CA ARG A 479 -15.27 2.70 20.21
C ARG A 479 -15.45 4.14 19.74
N SER A 480 -14.63 5.08 20.23
CA SER A 480 -14.74 6.50 19.91
C SER A 480 -14.03 6.81 18.59
N PHE A 481 -14.77 7.30 17.61
CA PHE A 481 -14.21 7.66 16.31
C PHE A 481 -13.09 8.70 16.43
N GLY A 482 -13.23 9.68 17.34
CA GLY A 482 -12.18 10.68 17.59
C GLY A 482 -10.87 10.06 18.10
N ARG A 483 -10.93 9.04 18.96
CA ARG A 483 -9.73 8.33 19.43
C ARG A 483 -9.08 7.53 18.30
N ILE A 484 -9.88 6.94 17.42
CA ILE A 484 -9.39 6.21 16.24
C ILE A 484 -8.67 7.17 15.29
N LEU A 485 -9.24 8.35 15.03
CA LEU A 485 -8.60 9.38 14.20
C LEU A 485 -7.33 9.93 14.83
N LEU A 486 -7.33 10.16 16.15
CA LEU A 486 -6.10 10.54 16.88
C LEU A 486 -5.03 9.46 16.76
N MET A 487 -5.42 8.19 16.82
CA MET A 487 -4.51 7.07 16.66
C MET A 487 -3.92 7.03 15.26
N ALA A 488 -4.75 7.19 14.22
CA ALA A 488 -4.30 7.28 12.84
C ALA A 488 -3.33 8.44 12.61
N ALA A 489 -3.61 9.62 13.19
CA ALA A 489 -2.72 10.77 13.15
C ALA A 489 -1.39 10.49 13.85
N LEU A 490 -1.42 9.86 15.02
CA LEU A 490 -0.21 9.43 15.73
C LEU A 490 0.60 8.43 14.90
N GLY A 491 -0.05 7.47 14.23
CA GLY A 491 0.60 6.55 13.30
C GLY A 491 1.32 7.28 12.15
N GLY A 492 0.70 8.31 11.59
CA GLY A 492 1.34 9.18 10.60
C GLY A 492 2.57 9.91 11.15
N VAL A 493 2.50 10.45 12.37
CA VAL A 493 3.63 11.11 13.05
C VAL A 493 4.76 10.13 13.31
N ILE A 494 4.45 8.93 13.82
CA ILE A 494 5.44 7.87 14.01
C ILE A 494 6.07 7.50 12.67
N GLY A 495 5.30 7.48 11.58
CA GLY A 495 5.82 7.29 10.22
C GLY A 495 6.85 8.34 9.82
N VAL A 496 6.59 9.63 10.08
CA VAL A 496 7.57 10.71 9.84
C VAL A 496 8.85 10.49 10.65
N LEU A 497 8.73 10.19 11.95
CA LEU A 497 9.87 9.95 12.82
C LEU A 497 10.67 8.70 12.40
N THR A 498 9.98 7.69 11.91
CA THR A 498 10.59 6.46 11.39
C THR A 498 11.42 6.74 10.15
N ASN A 499 10.92 7.56 9.22
CA ASN A 499 11.70 7.99 8.06
C ASN A 499 12.89 8.85 8.46
N ALA A 500 12.74 9.73 9.47
CA ALA A 500 13.86 10.51 10.00
C ALA A 500 14.97 9.60 10.54
N LEU A 501 14.62 8.61 11.37
CA LEU A 501 15.56 7.62 11.89
C LEU A 501 16.25 6.85 10.75
N ARG A 502 15.50 6.40 9.74
CA ARG A 502 16.06 5.72 8.56
C ARG A 502 17.12 6.57 7.88
N VAL A 503 16.81 7.84 7.60
CA VAL A 503 17.71 8.74 6.87
C VAL A 503 18.93 9.09 7.71
N TRP A 504 18.79 9.25 9.03
CA TRP A 504 19.91 9.41 9.96
C TRP A 504 20.83 8.19 9.95
N MET A 505 20.27 6.97 9.97
CA MET A 505 21.05 5.74 9.87
C MET A 505 21.82 5.67 8.56
N ILE A 506 21.19 5.99 7.42
CA ILE A 506 21.85 5.98 6.11
C ILE A 506 23.04 6.96 6.10
N VAL A 507 22.80 8.22 6.43
CA VAL A 507 23.83 9.27 6.41
C VAL A 507 24.95 8.98 7.41
N GLY A 508 24.59 8.53 8.62
CA GLY A 508 25.56 8.21 9.66
C GLY A 508 26.45 7.02 9.29
N ILE A 509 25.88 5.95 8.75
CA ILE A 509 26.64 4.77 8.32
C ILE A 509 27.55 5.11 7.15
N ASP A 510 27.05 5.84 6.15
CA ASP A 510 27.85 6.28 4.99
C ASP A 510 29.03 7.14 5.43
N TYR A 511 28.81 8.08 6.35
CA TYR A 511 29.87 8.94 6.88
C TYR A 511 30.93 8.14 7.66
N LEU A 512 30.50 7.20 8.53
CA LEU A 512 31.43 6.36 9.29
C LEU A 512 32.21 5.39 8.41
N ARG A 513 31.62 4.91 7.31
CA ARG A 513 32.28 4.03 6.34
C ARG A 513 33.20 4.79 5.39
N GLY A 514 32.95 6.08 5.17
CA GLY A 514 33.63 6.88 4.14
C GLY A 514 33.24 6.48 2.70
N SER A 515 32.17 5.71 2.54
CA SER A 515 31.68 5.22 1.25
C SER A 515 30.16 5.17 1.28
N GLN A 516 29.51 5.56 0.18
CA GLN A 516 28.05 5.44 0.06
C GLN A 516 27.64 3.97 -0.09
N MET A 517 26.64 3.58 0.67
CA MET A 517 26.00 2.27 0.56
C MET A 517 25.32 2.10 -0.81
N ASP A 518 25.20 0.83 -1.22
CA ASP A 518 24.40 0.49 -2.37
C ASP A 518 22.90 0.65 -2.09
N MET A 519 22.10 0.65 -3.16
CA MET A 519 20.65 0.83 -3.04
C MET A 519 19.98 -0.32 -2.26
N SER A 520 20.53 -1.53 -2.28
CA SER A 520 20.02 -2.66 -1.49
C SER A 520 20.11 -2.41 0.01
N ALA A 521 21.25 -1.91 0.50
CA ALA A 521 21.42 -1.58 1.91
C ALA A 521 20.49 -0.44 2.36
N HIS A 522 20.14 0.51 1.47
CA HIS A 522 19.13 1.53 1.75
C HIS A 522 17.71 0.95 1.92
N LEU A 523 17.41 -0.18 1.24
CA LEU A 523 16.15 -0.92 1.38
C LEU A 523 16.15 -1.78 2.65
N ASP A 524 17.27 -2.38 3.03
CA ASP A 524 17.37 -3.14 4.28
C ASP A 524 17.14 -2.24 5.51
N LEU A 525 17.72 -1.04 5.50
CA LEU A 525 17.49 -0.03 6.54
C LEU A 525 16.05 0.50 6.54
N GLN A 526 15.35 0.48 5.40
CA GLN A 526 13.92 0.81 5.33
C GLN A 526 13.09 -0.20 6.12
N TRP A 527 13.38 -1.50 6.00
CA TRP A 527 12.68 -2.55 6.76
C TRP A 527 12.96 -2.44 8.25
N LEU A 528 14.21 -2.25 8.65
CA LEU A 528 14.56 -2.07 10.06
C LEU A 528 13.83 -0.87 10.68
N ALA A 529 13.85 0.28 10.00
CA ALA A 529 13.12 1.46 10.44
C ALA A 529 11.61 1.16 10.52
N LEU A 530 11.04 0.51 9.49
CA LEU A 530 9.63 0.16 9.47
C LEU A 530 9.23 -0.72 10.66
N PHE A 531 9.99 -1.77 10.96
CA PHE A 531 9.74 -2.64 12.10
C PHE A 531 9.81 -1.87 13.42
N ALA A 532 10.80 -0.99 13.59
CA ALA A 532 10.92 -0.13 14.76
C ALA A 532 9.72 0.83 14.89
N GLY A 533 9.28 1.43 13.77
CA GLY A 533 8.12 2.32 13.72
C GLY A 533 6.81 1.61 14.07
N ILE A 534 6.58 0.43 13.49
CA ILE A 534 5.41 -0.40 13.81
C ILE A 534 5.49 -0.85 15.27
N GLY A 535 6.66 -1.27 15.77
CA GLY A 535 6.88 -1.64 17.17
C GLY A 535 6.61 -0.49 18.15
N LEU A 536 6.98 0.75 17.80
CA LEU A 536 6.66 1.93 18.59
C LEU A 536 5.16 2.25 18.57
N LEU A 537 4.55 2.24 17.38
CA LEU A 537 3.11 2.42 17.23
C LEU A 537 2.35 1.39 18.07
N PHE A 538 2.79 0.15 17.98
CA PHE A 538 2.30 -0.96 18.76
C PHE A 538 2.39 -0.70 20.27
N PHE A 539 3.58 -0.32 20.76
CA PHE A 539 3.81 -0.03 22.16
C PHE A 539 2.87 1.08 22.68
N VAL A 540 2.71 2.15 21.91
CA VAL A 540 1.80 3.24 22.28
C VAL A 540 0.35 2.78 22.27
N THR A 541 -0.07 1.99 21.27
CA THR A 541 -1.42 1.43 21.18
C THR A 541 -1.79 0.65 22.44
N VAL A 542 -0.91 -0.26 22.87
CA VAL A 542 -1.14 -1.11 24.05
C VAL A 542 -1.26 -0.27 25.33
N ARG A 543 -0.47 0.80 25.45
CA ARG A 543 -0.53 1.70 26.62
C ARG A 543 -1.81 2.53 26.67
N LEU A 544 -2.37 2.88 25.51
CA LEU A 544 -3.62 3.64 25.40
C LEU A 544 -4.87 2.76 25.44
N ALA A 545 -4.72 1.44 25.28
CA ALA A 545 -5.79 0.47 25.30
C ALA A 545 -6.56 0.51 26.63
N PRO A 546 -7.90 0.64 26.63
CA PRO A 546 -8.69 0.58 27.86
C PRO A 546 -8.61 -0.81 28.50
N GLN A 547 -8.16 -0.87 29.75
CA GLN A 547 -8.01 -2.11 30.53
C GLN A 547 -9.35 -2.77 30.89
N ASP A 548 -10.40 -1.96 31.08
CA ASP A 548 -11.73 -2.40 31.44
C ASP A 548 -12.74 -2.08 30.34
N ASN A 549 -13.26 -3.12 29.69
CA ASN A 549 -14.55 -3.05 29.03
C ASN A 549 -15.11 -4.47 28.89
N ARG A 550 -15.31 -5.16 30.03
CA ARG A 550 -16.21 -6.32 30.07
C ARG A 550 -17.40 -6.01 29.17
N THR A 551 -17.66 -6.91 28.24
CA THR A 551 -18.77 -6.96 27.28
C THR A 551 -20.06 -6.31 27.81
N GLN A 552 -20.13 -4.98 27.82
CA GLN A 552 -21.40 -4.30 27.86
C GLN A 552 -21.85 -4.22 26.40
N PRO A 553 -22.96 -4.89 26.06
CA PRO A 553 -23.63 -4.63 24.81
C PRO A 553 -23.78 -3.13 24.70
N ALA A 554 -23.39 -2.55 23.56
CA ALA A 554 -23.91 -1.23 23.23
C ALA A 554 -25.43 -1.28 23.45
N GLU A 555 -25.97 -0.27 24.12
CA GLU A 555 -27.39 -0.08 24.46
C GLU A 555 -28.33 -0.96 23.63
N GLY A 556 -29.17 -1.72 24.33
CA GLY A 556 -30.11 -2.68 23.76
C GLY A 556 -30.86 -2.12 22.54
N PRO A 557 -31.32 -3.01 21.63
CA PRO A 557 -31.91 -2.59 20.37
C PRO A 557 -32.97 -1.52 20.63
N LEU A 558 -32.71 -0.30 20.11
CA LEU A 558 -33.69 0.78 20.17
C LEU A 558 -34.93 0.28 19.44
N GLN A 559 -35.98 -0.02 20.19
CA GLN A 559 -37.33 -0.20 19.64
C GLN A 559 -37.76 1.17 19.11
N SER A 560 -37.45 1.43 17.85
CA SER A 560 -38.03 2.57 17.13
C SER A 560 -38.97 2.04 16.04
N THR A 561 -40.11 2.69 15.91
CA THR A 561 -41.19 2.38 14.98
C THR A 561 -40.69 2.33 13.53
N ALA A 562 -41.21 1.37 12.76
CA ALA A 562 -40.78 1.05 11.40
C ALA A 562 -41.19 2.13 10.40
N ALA A 563 -40.28 2.50 9.50
CA ALA A 563 -40.65 3.17 8.25
C ALA A 563 -40.90 2.09 7.19
N ASP A 564 -42.18 1.72 7.03
CA ASP A 564 -42.65 0.78 6.01
C ASP A 564 -42.71 1.44 4.63
N GLY A 565 -41.58 1.43 3.91
CA GLY A 565 -41.54 1.79 2.49
C GLY A 565 -41.14 0.59 1.62
N ARG A 566 -42.04 0.06 0.80
CA ARG A 566 -41.73 -1.03 -0.16
C ARG A 566 -40.55 -0.66 -1.10
N ILE A 567 -40.42 0.61 -1.44
CA ILE A 567 -39.36 1.14 -2.33
C ILE A 567 -38.00 1.20 -1.63
N ALA A 568 -37.97 1.51 -0.32
CA ALA A 568 -36.73 1.68 0.44
C ALA A 568 -35.87 0.41 0.42
N ARG A 569 -36.51 -0.77 0.37
CA ARG A 569 -35.83 -2.07 0.30
C ARG A 569 -35.00 -2.27 -0.98
N PHE A 570 -35.28 -1.54 -2.05
CA PHE A 570 -34.53 -1.58 -3.31
C PHE A 570 -33.53 -0.42 -3.44
N ALA A 571 -33.42 0.45 -2.44
CA ALA A 571 -32.53 1.62 -2.48
C ALA A 571 -31.07 1.27 -2.86
N PRO A 572 -30.45 0.17 -2.38
CA PRO A 572 -29.07 -0.18 -2.79
C PRO A 572 -28.93 -0.57 -4.28
N SER A 573 -29.94 -1.24 -4.85
CA SER A 573 -29.94 -1.59 -6.27
C SER A 573 -30.23 -0.37 -7.15
N LEU A 574 -31.16 0.50 -6.72
CA LEU A 574 -31.43 1.80 -7.36
C LEU A 574 -30.20 2.70 -7.36
N ALA A 575 -29.46 2.68 -6.26
CA ALA A 575 -28.16 3.31 -6.10
C ALA A 575 -27.16 2.86 -7.18
N GLY A 576 -26.94 1.54 -7.32
CA GLY A 576 -26.06 1.00 -8.37
C GLY A 576 -26.55 1.30 -9.78
N LEU A 577 -27.87 1.25 -10.01
CA LEU A 577 -28.47 1.61 -11.29
C LEU A 577 -28.26 3.09 -11.63
N MET A 578 -28.38 4.01 -10.67
CA MET A 578 -28.11 5.44 -10.86
C MET A 578 -26.66 5.69 -11.30
N VAL A 579 -25.70 5.00 -10.66
CA VAL A 579 -24.29 5.05 -11.06
C VAL A 579 -24.13 4.59 -12.51
N LEU A 580 -24.69 3.43 -12.86
CA LEU A 580 -24.59 2.87 -14.21
C LEU A 580 -25.23 3.77 -15.27
N LEU A 581 -26.43 4.29 -15.02
CA LEU A 581 -27.18 5.13 -15.95
C LEU A 581 -26.53 6.49 -16.21
N VAL A 582 -25.70 7.01 -15.30
CA VAL A 582 -25.02 8.29 -15.52
C VAL A 582 -23.59 8.09 -16.02
N ILE A 583 -22.83 7.16 -15.44
CA ILE A 583 -21.40 7.00 -15.73
C ILE A 583 -21.18 6.38 -17.11
N VAL A 584 -21.94 5.35 -17.49
CA VAL A 584 -21.75 4.66 -18.78
C VAL A 584 -21.98 5.61 -19.97
N PRO A 585 -23.06 6.43 -20.01
CA PRO A 585 -23.21 7.42 -21.07
C PRO A 585 -22.10 8.48 -21.11
N VAL A 586 -21.63 8.96 -19.95
CA VAL A 586 -20.53 9.94 -19.89
C VAL A 586 -19.23 9.36 -20.46
N GLN A 587 -18.91 8.11 -20.12
CA GLN A 587 -17.76 7.40 -20.70
C GLN A 587 -17.94 7.19 -22.21
N GLY A 588 -19.12 6.78 -22.65
CA GLY A 588 -19.43 6.55 -24.07
C GLY A 588 -19.39 7.81 -24.93
N LEU A 589 -19.79 8.97 -24.39
CA LEU A 589 -19.65 10.27 -25.06
C LEU A 589 -18.17 10.63 -25.26
N SER A 590 -17.33 10.37 -24.24
CA SER A 590 -15.89 10.63 -24.33
C SER A 590 -15.20 9.79 -25.42
N ALA A 591 -15.52 8.49 -25.50
CA ALA A 591 -14.94 7.57 -26.47
C ALA A 591 -15.38 7.83 -27.92
N ARG A 592 -16.55 8.45 -28.13
CA ARG A 592 -17.01 8.87 -29.47
C ARG A 592 -16.36 10.17 -29.95
N ALA A 593 -15.96 11.04 -29.02
CA ALA A 593 -15.28 12.29 -29.36
C ALA A 593 -13.82 12.08 -29.80
N SER A 594 -13.17 10.98 -29.39
CA SER A 594 -11.78 10.67 -29.74
C SER A 594 -11.59 10.09 -31.15
N SER A 595 -12.63 9.49 -31.74
CA SER A 595 -12.55 8.86 -33.08
C SER A 595 -12.66 9.82 -34.27
N ALA A 596 -12.80 11.13 -34.03
CA ALA A 596 -12.86 12.16 -35.07
C ALA A 596 -11.55 12.97 -35.09
N THR A 597 -10.52 12.47 -35.78
CA THR A 597 -9.26 13.22 -35.95
C THR A 597 -8.81 13.25 -37.41
N ASP A 598 -9.09 14.37 -38.07
CA ASP A 598 -8.52 14.78 -39.37
C ASP A 598 -7.14 15.45 -39.19
N ASN A 599 -6.18 15.04 -40.01
CA ASN A 599 -4.72 15.23 -40.03
C ASN A 599 -4.10 16.67 -39.93
N VAL A 600 -4.36 17.50 -38.91
CA VAL A 600 -3.74 18.86 -38.78
C VAL A 600 -2.23 18.85 -38.49
N LEU A 601 -1.74 18.18 -37.43
CA LEU A 601 -0.29 18.08 -37.17
C LEU A 601 0.44 17.40 -38.33
N GLN A 602 -0.22 16.45 -39.00
CA GLN A 602 0.35 15.80 -40.17
C GLN A 602 0.39 16.76 -41.38
N ALA A 603 -0.62 17.59 -41.59
CA ALA A 603 -0.58 18.67 -42.58
C ALA A 603 0.51 19.71 -42.26
N LEU A 604 0.69 20.08 -40.99
CA LEU A 604 1.80 20.93 -40.54
C LEU A 604 3.16 20.27 -40.77
N SER A 605 3.29 18.96 -40.54
CA SER A 605 4.53 18.24 -40.83
C SER A 605 4.87 18.24 -42.33
N GLN A 606 3.85 18.21 -43.19
CA GLN A 606 4.03 18.32 -44.65
C GLN A 606 4.43 19.73 -45.10
N LEU A 607 3.95 20.75 -44.39
CA LEU A 607 4.32 22.16 -44.63
C LEU A 607 5.74 22.50 -44.18
N HIS A 608 6.26 21.77 -43.18
CA HIS A 608 7.57 21.99 -42.60
C HIS A 608 8.44 20.73 -42.75
N PRO A 609 9.17 20.58 -43.87
CA PRO A 609 9.94 19.36 -44.17
C PRO A 609 11.06 19.05 -43.17
N ARG A 610 11.49 20.04 -42.37
CA ARG A 610 12.49 19.88 -41.30
C ARG A 610 11.88 19.49 -39.95
N SER A 611 10.56 19.35 -39.88
CA SER A 611 9.89 18.96 -38.65
C SER A 611 10.20 17.50 -38.29
N THR A 612 10.27 17.22 -36.99
CA THR A 612 10.56 15.89 -36.46
C THR A 612 9.48 15.48 -35.47
N TRP A 613 9.03 14.24 -35.57
CA TRP A 613 8.14 13.63 -34.60
C TRP A 613 8.96 13.11 -33.41
N LEU A 614 8.53 13.42 -32.18
CA LEU A 614 9.09 12.83 -30.97
C LEU A 614 8.48 11.43 -30.78
N ASP A 615 9.34 10.42 -30.61
CA ASP A 615 9.05 8.98 -30.75
C ASP A 615 7.90 8.49 -29.82
N GLU A 616 6.93 7.77 -30.40
CA GLU A 616 5.65 7.34 -29.78
C GLU A 616 5.83 6.43 -28.55
N ARG A 617 7.02 5.82 -28.38
CA ARG A 617 7.29 4.86 -27.30
C ARG A 617 7.39 5.48 -25.91
N GLN A 618 7.63 6.78 -25.78
CA GLN A 618 7.80 7.42 -24.47
C GLN A 618 6.51 7.98 -23.87
N THR A 619 5.47 8.27 -24.65
CA THR A 619 4.33 9.04 -24.12
C THR A 619 2.98 8.33 -24.15
N GLN A 620 2.68 7.40 -25.08
CA GLN A 620 1.37 6.70 -25.27
C GLN A 620 0.07 7.57 -25.22
N LEU A 621 0.18 8.87 -24.94
CA LEU A 621 -0.86 9.80 -24.54
C LEU A 621 -0.80 11.10 -25.35
N ASN A 622 0.28 11.33 -26.12
CA ASN A 622 0.55 12.61 -26.76
C ASN A 622 1.27 12.47 -28.10
N ARG A 623 0.73 13.10 -29.15
CA ARG A 623 1.43 13.33 -30.43
C ARG A 623 2.20 14.63 -30.36
N THR A 624 3.51 14.56 -30.62
CA THR A 624 4.38 15.74 -30.51
C THR A 624 5.14 16.00 -31.80
N LEU A 625 4.97 17.20 -32.34
CA LEU A 625 5.69 17.69 -33.52
C LEU A 625 6.64 18.81 -33.11
N VAL A 626 7.90 18.68 -33.49
CA VAL A 626 8.93 19.70 -33.29
C VAL A 626 9.26 20.32 -34.63
N ILE A 627 9.14 21.63 -34.73
CA ILE A 627 9.46 22.43 -35.93
C ILE A 627 10.64 23.34 -35.58
N PRO A 628 11.84 23.07 -36.11
CA PRO A 628 13.00 23.93 -35.87
C PRO A 628 12.81 25.29 -36.57
N HIS A 629 12.98 26.40 -35.83
CA HIS A 629 12.85 27.76 -36.39
C HIS A 629 14.22 28.39 -36.69
N ASP A 630 15.11 28.42 -35.70
CA ASP A 630 16.49 28.90 -35.83
C ASP A 630 17.46 28.04 -34.97
N HIS A 631 18.73 28.43 -34.82
CA HIS A 631 19.69 27.64 -34.02
C HIS A 631 19.40 27.63 -32.51
N ASN A 632 18.58 28.56 -32.03
CA ASN A 632 18.30 28.76 -30.61
C ASN A 632 16.82 28.53 -30.26
N MET A 633 15.94 28.27 -31.22
CA MET A 633 14.50 28.17 -31.02
C MET A 633 13.85 27.04 -31.82
N ASP A 634 13.16 26.16 -31.10
CA ASP A 634 12.26 25.15 -31.65
C ASP A 634 10.81 25.44 -31.27
N ILE A 635 9.90 25.28 -32.21
CA ILE A 635 8.45 25.28 -31.94
C ILE A 635 8.03 23.84 -31.64
N VAL A 636 7.34 23.64 -30.53
CA VAL A 636 6.85 22.34 -30.09
C VAL A 636 5.34 22.38 -30.01
N LEU A 637 4.68 21.51 -30.78
CA LEU A 637 3.24 21.30 -30.68
C LEU A 637 3.00 19.93 -30.06
N VAL A 638 2.26 19.91 -28.94
CA VAL A 638 1.85 18.67 -28.28
C VAL A 638 0.33 18.58 -28.37
N GLU A 639 -0.17 17.61 -29.10
CA GLU A 639 -1.59 17.26 -29.08
C GLU A 639 -1.84 16.15 -28.08
N ALA A 640 -2.96 16.25 -27.38
CA ALA A 640 -3.42 15.15 -26.54
C ALA A 640 -3.99 14.03 -27.40
N GLU A 641 -3.53 12.80 -27.18
CA GLU A 641 -4.01 11.59 -27.85
C GLU A 641 -4.78 10.73 -26.83
N GLY A 642 -5.94 10.20 -27.24
CA GLY A 642 -6.80 9.35 -26.41
C GLY A 642 -7.94 10.06 -25.66
N ASP A 643 -8.76 9.26 -24.97
CA ASP A 643 -10.09 9.65 -24.46
C ASP A 643 -10.12 10.78 -23.42
N ARG A 644 -8.97 11.14 -22.82
CA ARG A 644 -8.91 12.08 -21.68
C ARG A 644 -8.31 13.45 -22.01
N GLY A 645 -7.71 13.63 -23.18
CA GLY A 645 -7.16 14.91 -23.66
C GLY A 645 -6.10 15.55 -22.75
N ARG A 646 -5.26 14.73 -22.09
CA ARG A 646 -4.16 15.21 -21.24
C ARG A 646 -2.95 15.58 -22.10
N VAL A 647 -2.27 16.65 -21.71
CA VAL A 647 -1.02 17.07 -22.34
C VAL A 647 0.11 16.94 -21.34
N ASP A 648 1.22 16.33 -21.76
CA ASP A 648 2.44 16.25 -20.97
C ASP A 648 3.30 17.50 -21.19
N GLU A 649 3.38 18.37 -20.18
CA GLU A 649 4.19 19.59 -20.26
C GLU A 649 5.70 19.31 -20.16
N SER A 650 6.11 18.12 -19.75
CA SER A 650 7.53 17.76 -19.62
C SER A 650 8.21 17.59 -20.99
N LEU A 651 7.44 17.43 -22.05
CA LEU A 651 7.93 17.37 -23.43
C LEU A 651 8.55 18.69 -23.93
N LEU A 652 8.30 19.79 -23.20
CA LEU A 652 8.96 21.07 -23.41
C LEU A 652 10.24 21.25 -22.59
N ASP A 653 10.45 20.39 -21.60
CA ASP A 653 11.60 20.52 -20.71
C ASP A 653 12.88 20.07 -21.47
N PRO A 654 14.07 20.57 -21.08
CA PRO A 654 15.30 20.27 -21.79
C PRO A 654 15.73 18.81 -21.61
N ASP A 655 16.18 18.18 -22.71
CA ASP A 655 16.77 16.85 -22.68
C ASP A 655 18.11 16.83 -21.91
N GLY A 656 18.28 15.85 -21.01
CA GLY A 656 19.52 15.62 -20.26
C GLY A 656 19.27 15.20 -18.82
N ASN A 657 19.38 13.90 -18.53
CA ASN A 657 19.12 13.31 -17.21
C ASN A 657 19.98 13.97 -16.10
N GLY A 658 19.40 14.92 -15.37
CA GLY A 658 19.99 15.56 -14.20
C GLY A 658 21.00 16.67 -14.47
N GLU A 659 21.20 17.09 -15.73
CA GLU A 659 22.09 18.22 -16.08
C GLU A 659 21.43 19.59 -15.89
N TRP A 660 20.11 19.65 -16.09
CA TRP A 660 19.31 20.87 -16.07
C TRP A 660 18.51 20.98 -14.77
N ARG A 661 18.50 22.18 -14.18
CA ARG A 661 17.74 22.51 -12.97
C ARG A 661 16.63 23.48 -13.30
N HIS A 662 15.40 23.17 -12.90
CA HIS A 662 14.30 24.13 -12.98
C HIS A 662 14.61 25.31 -12.06
N ALA A 663 14.76 26.50 -12.64
CA ALA A 663 15.12 27.73 -11.93
C ALA A 663 13.88 28.52 -11.51
N SER A 664 12.92 28.70 -12.42
CA SER A 664 11.69 29.46 -12.13
C SER A 664 10.56 29.12 -13.11
N SER A 665 9.33 29.33 -12.65
CA SER A 665 8.12 29.33 -13.47
C SER A 665 7.41 30.67 -13.27
N ALA A 666 7.14 31.38 -14.36
CA ALA A 666 6.44 32.66 -14.36
C ALA A 666 5.28 32.64 -15.37
N ARG A 667 4.31 33.52 -15.18
CA ARG A 667 3.22 33.76 -16.14
C ARG A 667 3.32 35.19 -16.63
N TYR A 668 3.27 35.36 -17.93
CA TYR A 668 3.34 36.67 -18.57
C TYR A 668 2.07 36.95 -19.35
N ARG A 669 1.76 38.22 -19.50
CA ARG A 669 0.66 38.71 -20.33
C ARG A 669 1.22 39.73 -21.30
N GLU A 670 1.09 39.45 -22.59
CA GLU A 670 1.50 40.35 -23.66
C GLU A 670 0.28 40.67 -24.52
N CYS A 671 0.12 41.94 -24.92
CA CYS A 671 -1.04 42.38 -25.67
C CYS A 671 -0.62 42.96 -27.02
N LEU A 672 -1.02 42.31 -28.10
CA LEU A 672 -0.93 42.86 -29.45
C LEU A 672 -2.15 43.74 -29.73
N PRO A 673 -2.13 44.60 -30.77
CA PRO A 673 -3.25 45.47 -31.11
C PRO A 673 -4.60 44.76 -31.34
N GLN A 674 -4.58 43.46 -31.66
CA GLN A 674 -5.79 42.67 -31.95
C GLN A 674 -6.11 41.58 -30.91
N GLU A 675 -5.15 41.10 -30.11
CA GLU A 675 -5.36 40.00 -29.16
C GLU A 675 -4.32 40.05 -28.03
N CYS A 676 -4.71 39.63 -26.82
CA CYS A 676 -3.78 39.48 -25.68
C CYS A 676 -3.51 38.00 -25.42
N PHE A 677 -2.23 37.64 -25.28
CA PHE A 677 -1.79 36.30 -24.96
C PHE A 677 -1.30 36.23 -23.53
N ARG A 678 -1.68 35.17 -22.81
CA ARG A 678 -1.06 34.78 -21.55
C ARG A 678 -0.31 33.48 -21.78
N PHE A 679 0.96 33.43 -21.35
CA PHE A 679 1.81 32.27 -21.52
C PHE A 679 2.57 31.92 -20.25
N VAL A 680 2.84 30.63 -20.09
CA VAL A 680 3.69 30.09 -19.03
C VAL A 680 5.12 30.10 -19.53
N HIS A 681 6.04 30.54 -18.69
CA HIS A 681 7.48 30.56 -18.95
C HIS A 681 8.19 29.76 -17.87
N LYS A 682 8.81 28.66 -18.25
CA LYS A 682 9.73 27.90 -17.41
C LYS A 682 11.16 28.24 -17.80
N THR A 683 12.02 28.43 -16.81
CA THR A 683 13.45 28.61 -17.00
C THR A 683 14.22 27.47 -16.37
N TRP A 684 15.20 26.96 -17.11
CA TRP A 684 16.11 25.90 -16.72
C TRP A 684 17.54 26.42 -16.77
N ARG A 685 18.37 26.08 -15.79
CA ARG A 685 19.80 26.41 -15.77
C ARG A 685 20.65 25.16 -15.73
N ARG A 686 21.75 25.16 -16.49
CA ARG A 686 22.69 24.04 -16.51
C ARG A 686 23.57 24.04 -15.28
N LYS A 687 23.88 22.86 -14.72
CA LYS A 687 24.73 22.75 -13.54
C LYS A 687 26.17 23.20 -13.84
N GLY A 688 26.67 24.20 -13.11
CA GLY A 688 28.06 24.68 -13.22
C GLY A 688 28.33 25.58 -14.43
N SER A 689 27.29 26.08 -15.11
CA SER A 689 27.37 27.02 -16.23
C SER A 689 26.29 28.09 -16.10
N ASP A 690 26.48 29.25 -16.72
CA ASP A 690 25.43 30.28 -16.88
C ASP A 690 24.47 29.98 -18.05
N ASP A 691 24.61 28.81 -18.69
CA ASP A 691 23.75 28.36 -19.77
C ASP A 691 22.29 28.17 -19.29
N ALA A 692 21.38 28.86 -19.96
CA ALA A 692 19.97 28.90 -19.65
C ALA A 692 19.13 28.41 -20.84
N ARG A 693 18.12 27.61 -20.52
CA ARG A 693 17.10 27.18 -21.47
C ARG A 693 15.73 27.63 -20.99
N HIS A 694 14.89 27.99 -21.93
CA HIS A 694 13.55 28.50 -21.64
C HIS A 694 12.50 27.69 -22.38
N ALA A 695 11.38 27.42 -21.71
CA ALA A 695 10.20 26.86 -22.33
C ALA A 695 9.05 27.86 -22.16
N LEU A 696 8.48 28.34 -23.26
CA LEU A 696 7.32 29.23 -23.24
C LEU A 696 6.15 28.57 -23.92
N TYR A 697 4.97 28.52 -23.29
CA TYR A 697 3.85 27.79 -23.87
C TYR A 697 2.48 28.28 -23.44
N VAL A 698 1.48 27.90 -24.24
CA VAL A 698 0.06 28.09 -23.99
C VAL A 698 -0.69 26.80 -24.26
N TYR A 699 -1.83 26.63 -23.60
CA TYR A 699 -2.78 25.59 -23.94
C TYR A 699 -3.82 26.14 -24.92
N TYR A 700 -4.27 25.29 -25.83
CA TYR A 700 -5.36 25.61 -26.75
C TYR A 700 -6.43 24.53 -26.71
N VAL A 701 -7.68 24.95 -26.86
CA VAL A 701 -8.84 24.08 -27.06
C VAL A 701 -9.69 24.72 -28.15
N GLY A 702 -9.47 24.28 -29.39
CA GLY A 702 -10.07 24.94 -30.55
C GLY A 702 -9.64 26.40 -30.68
N ASP A 703 -10.60 27.30 -30.61
CA ASP A 703 -10.42 28.76 -30.64
C ASP A 703 -10.01 29.38 -29.29
N THR A 704 -10.15 28.64 -28.19
CA THR A 704 -9.83 29.12 -26.84
C THR A 704 -8.35 28.89 -26.51
N VAL A 705 -7.65 29.93 -26.05
CA VAL A 705 -6.25 29.86 -25.60
C VAL A 705 -6.18 30.20 -24.10
N THR A 706 -5.39 29.47 -23.32
CA THR A 706 -5.25 29.69 -21.88
C THR A 706 -3.86 29.31 -21.35
N ASP A 707 -3.42 29.98 -20.29
CA ASP A 707 -2.22 29.66 -19.50
C ASP A 707 -2.53 28.78 -18.28
N SER A 708 -3.80 28.46 -18.05
CA SER A 708 -4.25 27.68 -16.89
C SER A 708 -4.52 26.22 -17.28
N PRO A 709 -3.79 25.26 -16.69
CA PRO A 709 -4.04 23.83 -16.92
C PRO A 709 -5.46 23.42 -16.55
N LEU A 710 -6.04 24.05 -15.50
CA LEU A 710 -7.40 23.76 -15.06
C LEU A 710 -8.44 24.24 -16.08
N VAL A 711 -8.26 25.46 -16.62
CA VAL A 711 -9.16 26.01 -17.64
C VAL A 711 -9.06 25.16 -18.90
N TYR A 712 -7.84 24.78 -19.32
CA TYR A 712 -7.63 23.86 -20.43
C TYR A 712 -8.43 22.56 -20.26
N ARG A 713 -8.27 21.88 -19.11
CA ARG A 713 -8.97 20.61 -18.85
C ARG A 713 -10.49 20.77 -18.79
N LEU A 714 -10.99 21.86 -18.18
CA LEU A 714 -12.42 22.17 -18.14
C LEU A 714 -12.98 22.42 -19.54
N THR A 715 -12.33 23.26 -20.34
CA THR A 715 -12.80 23.58 -21.70
C THR A 715 -12.72 22.37 -22.63
N ALA A 716 -11.61 21.62 -22.59
CA ALA A 716 -11.44 20.41 -23.37
C ALA A 716 -12.48 19.35 -22.97
N GLY A 717 -12.68 19.13 -21.68
CA GLY A 717 -13.68 18.21 -21.17
C GLY A 717 -15.11 18.61 -21.52
N TRP A 718 -15.46 19.89 -21.41
CA TRP A 718 -16.78 20.39 -21.78
C TRP A 718 -17.08 20.18 -23.27
N ARG A 719 -16.12 20.49 -24.16
CA ARG A 719 -16.28 20.30 -25.61
C ARG A 719 -16.43 18.84 -26.01
N ARG A 720 -15.77 17.91 -25.30
CA ARG A 720 -16.00 16.47 -25.46
C ARG A 720 -17.43 16.08 -25.11
N LEU A 721 -17.97 16.58 -23.99
CA LEU A 721 -19.34 16.29 -23.57
C LEU A 721 -20.40 16.85 -24.51
N THR A 722 -20.18 18.03 -25.10
CA THR A 722 -21.12 18.64 -26.05
C THR A 722 -21.04 18.05 -27.46
N GLY A 723 -20.18 17.06 -27.69
CA GLY A 723 -19.94 16.49 -29.03
C GLY A 723 -19.24 17.46 -29.99
N SER A 724 -18.72 18.57 -29.48
CA SER A 724 -17.95 19.54 -30.25
C SER A 724 -16.49 19.09 -30.25
N ALA A 725 -16.20 17.99 -30.94
CA ALA A 725 -14.85 17.44 -31.04
C ALA A 725 -13.92 18.50 -31.64
N GLN A 726 -13.13 19.15 -30.77
CA GLN A 726 -12.14 20.14 -31.16
C GLN A 726 -10.81 19.77 -30.54
N ARG A 727 -9.75 19.92 -31.34
CA ARG A 727 -8.38 19.58 -30.94
C ARG A 727 -7.98 20.41 -29.72
N SER A 728 -7.30 19.74 -28.81
CA SER A 728 -6.80 20.32 -27.57
C SER A 728 -5.36 19.89 -27.37
N GLY A 729 -4.50 20.84 -27.05
CA GLY A 729 -3.09 20.59 -26.91
C GLY A 729 -2.37 21.73 -26.24
N LEU A 730 -1.05 21.70 -26.32
CA LEU A 730 -0.18 22.80 -25.95
C LEU A 730 0.67 23.20 -27.16
N ILE A 731 0.91 24.50 -27.28
CA ILE A 731 1.87 25.08 -28.23
C ILE A 731 2.93 25.77 -27.41
N GLY A 732 4.19 25.49 -27.68
CA GLY A 732 5.28 26.15 -27.00
C GLY A 732 6.54 26.32 -27.83
N PHE A 733 7.49 27.05 -27.26
CA PHE A 733 8.81 27.32 -27.79
C PHE A 733 9.84 26.77 -26.81
N ARG A 734 10.80 25.99 -27.32
CA ARG A 734 12.05 25.65 -26.61
C ARG A 734 13.13 26.59 -27.08
N LEU A 735 13.73 27.33 -26.15
CA LEU A 735 14.69 28.40 -26.41
C LEU A 735 16.01 28.12 -25.71
N GLN A 736 17.12 28.43 -26.36
CA GLN A 736 18.49 28.34 -25.85
C GLN A 736 19.13 29.73 -25.79
N GLY A 737 19.73 30.08 -24.66
CA GLY A 737 20.36 31.39 -24.46
C GLY A 737 19.37 32.51 -24.12
N ASP A 738 19.66 33.73 -24.58
CA ASP A 738 18.87 34.92 -24.24
C ASP A 738 17.43 34.86 -24.78
N LEU A 739 16.48 35.32 -23.96
CA LEU A 739 15.08 35.39 -24.35
C LEU A 739 14.85 36.43 -25.46
N PRO A 740 14.14 36.07 -26.55
CA PRO A 740 13.63 37.05 -27.50
C PRO A 740 12.67 38.05 -26.82
N ALA A 741 12.50 39.22 -27.44
CA ALA A 741 11.57 40.23 -26.94
C ALA A 741 10.14 39.66 -26.84
N GLN A 742 9.47 39.88 -25.71
CA GLN A 742 8.11 39.35 -25.44
C GLN A 742 7.08 39.65 -26.54
N PRO A 743 7.07 40.86 -27.17
CA PRO A 743 6.16 41.15 -28.28
C PRO A 743 6.37 40.25 -29.50
N LEU A 744 7.61 39.84 -29.80
CA LEU A 744 7.93 38.95 -30.92
C LEU A 744 7.34 37.55 -30.68
N LEU A 745 7.52 37.04 -29.45
CA LEU A 745 6.99 35.74 -29.05
C LEU A 745 5.45 35.74 -29.08
N ALA A 746 4.82 36.82 -28.62
CA ALA A 746 3.37 36.98 -28.71
C ALA A 746 2.88 37.05 -30.17
N GLN A 747 3.61 37.73 -31.07
CA GLN A 747 3.28 37.79 -32.49
C GLN A 747 3.39 36.43 -33.17
N MET A 748 4.46 35.67 -32.90
CA MET A 748 4.63 34.31 -33.42
C MET A 748 3.52 33.37 -32.91
N LEU A 749 3.19 33.45 -31.62
CA LEU A 749 2.13 32.65 -31.03
C LEU A 749 0.76 33.00 -31.63
N GLY A 750 0.50 34.28 -31.88
CA GLY A 750 -0.71 34.76 -32.56
C GLY A 750 -0.84 34.25 -34.00
N GLN A 751 0.25 34.23 -34.76
CA GLN A 751 0.26 33.65 -36.10
C GLN A 751 0.00 32.13 -36.06
N LEU A 752 0.69 31.40 -35.18
CA LEU A 752 0.55 29.94 -35.09
C LEU A 752 -0.85 29.52 -34.62
N THR A 753 -1.43 30.24 -33.65
CA THR A 753 -2.80 29.99 -33.19
C THR A 753 -3.84 30.35 -34.27
N ALA A 754 -3.60 31.38 -35.09
CA ALA A 754 -4.44 31.68 -36.24
C ALA A 754 -4.36 30.59 -37.33
N GLU A 755 -3.18 30.06 -37.61
CA GLU A 755 -2.99 28.94 -38.56
C GLU A 755 -3.68 27.67 -38.09
N LEU A 756 -3.56 27.34 -36.80
CA LEU A 756 -4.26 26.20 -36.22
C LEU A 756 -5.78 26.38 -36.27
N ARG A 757 -6.29 27.59 -36.01
CA ARG A 757 -7.71 27.93 -36.17
C ARG A 757 -8.16 27.75 -37.64
N TRP A 758 -7.34 28.16 -38.61
CA TRP A 758 -7.63 28.02 -40.04
C TRP A 758 -7.65 26.55 -40.48
N LEU A 759 -6.61 25.78 -40.14
CA LEU A 759 -6.52 24.36 -40.47
C LEU A 759 -7.62 23.52 -39.78
N ALA A 760 -8.03 23.91 -38.56
CA ALA A 760 -9.12 23.26 -37.84
C ALA A 760 -10.49 23.44 -38.51
N GLN A 761 -10.65 24.40 -39.44
CA GLN A 761 -11.89 24.60 -40.20
C GLN A 761 -11.98 23.72 -41.47
N GLY A 762 -10.99 22.87 -41.74
CA GLY A 762 -10.95 22.01 -42.93
C GLY A 762 -10.61 22.78 -44.22
N GLU A 763 -10.18 24.03 -44.10
CA GLU A 763 -9.76 24.86 -45.22
C GLU A 763 -8.40 24.39 -45.78
N PRO A 764 -8.19 24.47 -47.11
CA PRO A 764 -6.94 24.08 -47.72
C PRO A 764 -5.78 24.94 -47.20
N VAL A 765 -4.62 24.32 -47.14
CA VAL A 765 -3.37 24.94 -46.72
C VAL A 765 -3.05 26.14 -47.62
N ARG A 766 -3.05 27.32 -47.03
CA ARG A 766 -2.69 28.59 -47.68
C ARG A 766 -1.16 28.68 -47.85
N GLN A 767 -0.67 28.81 -49.09
CA GLN A 767 0.77 28.94 -49.37
C GLN A 767 1.36 30.27 -48.87
N ASP A 768 0.51 31.29 -48.69
CA ASP A 768 0.77 32.62 -48.15
C ASP A 768 1.04 32.63 -46.63
N LEU A 769 0.78 31.53 -45.93
CA LEU A 769 1.08 31.33 -44.50
C LEU A 769 2.45 30.68 -44.25
N ARG A 770 3.29 30.50 -45.29
CA ARG A 770 4.71 30.13 -45.07
C ARG A 770 5.42 31.28 -44.38
N TYR A 771 5.47 31.29 -43.05
CA TYR A 771 6.17 32.27 -42.23
C TYR A 771 6.21 33.67 -42.86
N GLY A 772 5.27 34.53 -42.46
CA GLY A 772 5.56 35.96 -42.39
C GLY A 772 6.65 36.20 -41.34
N MET A 773 7.87 35.69 -41.58
CA MET A 773 9.06 36.03 -40.83
C MET A 773 9.15 37.55 -40.87
N PRO A 774 9.31 38.25 -39.73
CA PRO A 774 9.62 39.68 -39.74
C PRO A 774 11.04 39.87 -40.30
N GLY A 775 11.17 39.75 -41.61
CA GLY A 775 12.26 40.33 -42.37
C GLY A 775 12.05 41.84 -42.39
N LYS A 776 12.80 42.52 -41.52
CA LYS A 776 12.85 43.98 -41.32
C LYS A 776 11.58 44.56 -40.70
N VAL A 777 11.66 44.80 -39.39
CA VAL A 777 10.94 45.89 -38.73
C VAL A 777 11.14 47.16 -39.59
N ALA A 778 10.11 47.57 -40.33
CA ALA A 778 10.04 48.93 -40.81
C ALA A 778 9.92 49.84 -39.57
N PRO A 779 10.68 50.94 -39.48
CA PRO A 779 10.57 51.83 -38.34
C PRO A 779 9.14 52.32 -38.25
N VAL A 780 8.53 52.16 -37.08
CA VAL A 780 7.27 52.81 -36.72
C VAL A 780 7.51 54.31 -36.88
N ALA A 781 6.98 54.88 -37.96
CA ALA A 781 6.90 56.32 -38.11
C ALA A 781 5.86 56.83 -37.10
N ALA A 782 6.31 57.67 -36.17
CA ALA A 782 5.46 58.41 -35.27
C ALA A 782 4.45 59.25 -36.08
N ARG A 783 3.15 59.05 -35.81
CA ARG A 783 2.12 60.09 -35.87
C ARG A 783 0.89 59.68 -35.06
#